data_AF-A0A6B0WZZ7-F1
#
_entry.id   AF-A0A6B0WZZ7-F1
#
_cell.length_a   1.000
_cell.length_b   1.000
_cell.length_c   1.000
_cell.angle_alpha   90.00
_cell.angle_beta   90.00
_cell.angle_gamma   90.00
#
_symmetry.space_group_name_H-M   'P 1'
#
loop_
_entity.id
_entity.type
_entity.pdbx_description
1 polymer ?
#
loop_
_entity_poly.entity_id
_entity_poly.type
_entity_poly.pdbx_seq_one_letter_code
_entity_poly.pdbx_strand_id
1 'polypeptide(L)'
;MDAVLVTGGAGYVGSHAVRRLLEDHRRVVVLDDLSTGHREVVTLFERVYGPEQFCFEHVNLLDSRALVSVFERRNFCGIIDFAARTLVGESQDEPYRYFENNVIAFQNLLDVGKGVSIVKSSTAAIYGEPRAEHIPLKENYQQNWITDGGFEKSQLMPAVVDFETLLGWYKKHIAFKLSEEDIALLKIPTNVYGVTKMMDERMLLYAEREAGGRYVVLRYFNAAGADPSRLIGEDHDPETHLIPIVLQVALGQREKMTVFGDDYATPDGTAVRDYISVVELADAHIKSLDMLLAGGRSATYNLGRGQGVSVREILEAAREVTGHEIPEAIGPRRSGDPATLIADASRIQRDMGWAARETLHEILESAWHWHRLHPCGYRVVQEERFNPFWNRWVNVAAHRADRPWRGETQSMEGSDDMDMVYDPECYLCPGNTRTSGDVNPDYKDVWTFENDFPTLVLDAYQTQAQLGPYLSRTSRGVCEVVVYTPNHAQRLSTLSLDAFVQVIDAWAEIYDRLGKVPEIVYPLIFENSGTVMGNSQPHPHGQVYAYCEIPDLMVKPQLAMFESHREKTGRCFVCDANRVEVGDGRRILIDRPHVLAYVPFAAQFPYDVIIVPKAHAASLLDLDGEERRDLAAGLRDVLGGLDGLFAAPYHYTLALMQAPTDGVDRGYHMQIYITSLLRGPGLRKHVVGADIFGNLINPSDPDMTAEEIRWAMRKVEKG
;
A
#
# COMPACT_ATOMS: atom_id res chain seq x y z
N MET A 1 -10.25 0.54 24.35
CA MET A 1 -11.27 -0.08 23.47
C MET A 1 -10.82 -1.49 23.15
N ASP A 2 -11.76 -2.43 23.14
CA ASP A 2 -11.51 -3.83 22.78
C ASP A 2 -11.22 -3.97 21.29
N ALA A 3 -10.34 -4.90 20.91
CA ALA A 3 -9.92 -5.07 19.53
C ALA A 3 -10.94 -5.91 18.73
N VAL A 4 -10.91 -5.79 17.40
CA VAL A 4 -11.57 -6.72 16.47
C VAL A 4 -10.55 -7.80 16.09
N LEU A 5 -10.94 -9.06 16.20
CA LEU A 5 -10.14 -10.19 15.73
C LEU A 5 -10.46 -10.48 14.27
N VAL A 6 -9.45 -10.59 13.41
CA VAL A 6 -9.62 -11.05 12.03
C VAL A 6 -8.76 -12.28 11.79
N THR A 7 -9.38 -13.41 11.44
CA THR A 7 -8.63 -14.61 11.03
C THR A 7 -8.46 -14.60 9.51
N GLY A 8 -7.32 -15.09 9.00
CA GLY A 8 -7.04 -15.05 7.56
C GLY A 8 -6.84 -13.62 7.02
N GLY A 9 -6.45 -12.69 7.90
CA GLY A 9 -6.34 -11.26 7.59
C GLY A 9 -5.18 -10.88 6.66
N ALA A 10 -4.26 -11.81 6.36
CA ALA A 10 -3.20 -11.62 5.38
C ALA A 10 -3.55 -12.18 3.99
N GLY A 11 -4.73 -12.79 3.84
CA GLY A 11 -5.26 -13.25 2.55
C GLY A 11 -6.01 -12.16 1.76
N TYR A 12 -6.53 -12.51 0.59
CA TYR A 12 -7.18 -11.57 -0.34
C TYR A 12 -8.33 -10.77 0.30
N VAL A 13 -9.47 -11.39 0.62
CA VAL A 13 -10.61 -10.68 1.22
C VAL A 13 -10.30 -10.16 2.63
N GLY A 14 -9.57 -10.95 3.41
CA GLY A 14 -9.23 -10.61 4.79
C GLY A 14 -8.42 -9.32 4.91
N SER A 15 -7.43 -9.11 4.04
CA SER A 15 -6.63 -7.88 4.04
C SER A 15 -7.45 -6.62 3.74
N HIS A 16 -8.45 -6.71 2.85
CA HIS A 16 -9.35 -5.60 2.57
C HIS A 16 -10.25 -5.28 3.78
N ALA A 17 -10.72 -6.29 4.51
CA ALA A 17 -11.48 -6.09 5.74
C ALA A 17 -10.62 -5.50 6.86
N VAL A 18 -9.38 -5.98 7.04
CA VAL A 18 -8.42 -5.40 7.99
C VAL A 18 -8.17 -3.94 7.68
N ARG A 19 -7.87 -3.62 6.42
CA ARG A 19 -7.65 -2.24 5.98
C ARG A 19 -8.87 -1.35 6.27
N ARG A 20 -10.07 -1.79 5.91
CA ARG A 20 -11.32 -1.05 6.16
C ARG A 20 -11.53 -0.77 7.65
N LEU A 21 -11.26 -1.73 8.53
CA LEU A 21 -11.33 -1.56 9.99
C LEU A 21 -10.29 -0.54 10.50
N LEU A 22 -9.06 -0.60 9.97
CA LEU A 22 -7.98 0.33 10.35
C LEU A 22 -8.26 1.76 9.88
N GLU A 23 -8.91 1.93 8.72
CA GLU A 23 -9.41 3.24 8.26
C GLU A 23 -10.52 3.81 9.16
N ASP A 24 -11.29 2.96 9.84
CA ASP A 24 -12.24 3.36 10.89
C ASP A 24 -11.57 3.61 12.26
N HIS A 25 -10.23 3.68 12.31
CA HIS A 25 -9.45 3.85 13.54
C HIS A 25 -9.70 2.74 14.59
N ARG A 26 -10.09 1.54 14.16
CA ARG A 26 -10.29 0.40 15.07
C ARG A 26 -8.98 -0.31 15.32
N ARG A 27 -8.84 -0.86 16.54
CA ARG A 27 -7.74 -1.76 16.87
C ARG A 27 -8.05 -3.15 16.29
N VAL A 28 -7.13 -3.67 15.48
CA VAL A 28 -7.27 -4.94 14.77
C VAL A 28 -6.16 -5.89 15.19
N VAL A 29 -6.53 -7.13 15.52
CA VAL A 29 -5.59 -8.23 15.71
C VAL A 29 -5.82 -9.24 14.60
N VAL A 30 -4.77 -9.58 13.85
CA VAL A 30 -4.82 -10.58 12.79
C VAL A 30 -4.21 -11.90 13.27
N LEU A 31 -4.94 -13.00 13.10
CA LEU A 31 -4.42 -14.36 13.19
C LEU A 31 -4.31 -14.94 11.79
N ASP A 32 -3.09 -15.27 11.39
CA ASP A 32 -2.82 -15.89 10.10
C ASP A 32 -1.60 -16.79 10.21
N ASP A 33 -1.61 -17.93 9.50
CA ASP A 33 -0.47 -18.83 9.43
C ASP A 33 0.41 -18.64 8.19
N LEU A 34 0.02 -17.70 7.31
CA LEU A 34 0.66 -17.37 6.05
C LEU A 34 0.76 -18.56 5.09
N SER A 35 -0.13 -19.55 5.24
CA SER A 35 -0.20 -20.70 4.33
C SER A 35 -0.63 -20.29 2.92
N THR A 36 -1.56 -19.33 2.82
CA THR A 36 -1.98 -18.67 1.57
C THR A 36 -2.06 -17.14 1.70
N GLY A 37 -1.74 -16.60 2.88
CA GLY A 37 -1.64 -15.16 3.13
C GLY A 37 -0.21 -14.65 2.92
N HIS A 38 -0.06 -13.34 2.81
CA HIS A 38 1.20 -12.70 2.42
C HIS A 38 1.83 -11.89 3.56
N ARG A 39 3.12 -12.10 3.81
CA ARG A 39 3.85 -11.36 4.88
C ARG A 39 3.93 -9.87 4.53
N GLU A 40 4.04 -9.56 3.26
CA GLU A 40 4.15 -8.23 2.69
C GLU A 40 2.94 -7.36 3.08
N VAL A 41 1.74 -7.94 3.11
CA VAL A 41 0.51 -7.29 3.58
C VAL A 41 0.58 -6.98 5.07
N VAL A 42 1.15 -7.89 5.87
CA VAL A 42 1.34 -7.67 7.31
C VAL A 42 2.36 -6.55 7.55
N THR A 43 3.51 -6.60 6.89
CA THR A 43 4.56 -5.58 6.97
C THR A 43 4.01 -4.21 6.56
N LEU A 44 3.17 -4.17 5.52
CA LEU A 44 2.45 -2.96 5.12
C LEU A 44 1.60 -2.42 6.27
N PHE A 45 0.72 -3.22 6.87
CA PHE A 45 -0.14 -2.75 7.95
C PHE A 45 0.65 -2.32 9.21
N GLU A 46 1.71 -3.03 9.57
CA GLU A 46 2.60 -2.65 10.69
C GLU A 46 3.25 -1.28 10.46
N ARG A 47 3.74 -1.03 9.23
CA ARG A 47 4.34 0.26 8.87
C ARG A 47 3.32 1.39 8.87
N VAL A 48 2.16 1.13 8.27
CA VAL A 48 1.18 2.14 7.90
C VAL A 48 0.29 2.56 9.08
N TYR A 49 -0.04 1.62 9.98
CA TYR A 49 -0.95 1.86 11.11
C TYR A 49 -0.30 1.72 12.48
N GLY A 50 0.91 1.14 12.55
CA GLY A 50 1.67 1.02 13.78
C GLY A 50 1.10 0.01 14.80
N PRO A 51 1.86 -0.28 15.86
CA PRO A 51 1.53 -1.31 16.85
C PRO A 51 0.33 -0.95 17.75
N GLU A 52 -0.09 0.32 17.78
CA GLU A 52 -1.23 0.75 18.60
C GLU A 52 -2.57 0.31 18.00
N GLN A 53 -2.68 0.37 16.67
CA GLN A 53 -3.89 0.00 15.92
C GLN A 53 -3.82 -1.41 15.32
N PHE A 54 -2.66 -1.86 14.87
CA PHE A 54 -2.51 -3.16 14.21
C PHE A 54 -1.59 -4.10 14.99
N CYS A 55 -2.01 -5.36 15.14
CA CYS A 55 -1.20 -6.40 15.73
C CYS A 55 -1.35 -7.70 14.94
N PHE A 56 -0.23 -8.32 14.60
CA PHE A 56 -0.19 -9.61 13.93
C PHE A 56 0.31 -10.71 14.88
N GLU A 57 -0.38 -11.85 14.88
CA GLU A 57 0.03 -13.05 15.60
C GLU A 57 0.10 -14.21 14.59
N HIS A 58 1.31 -14.76 14.38
CA HIS A 58 1.53 -15.89 13.49
C HIS A 58 0.98 -17.17 14.15
N VAL A 59 -0.29 -17.48 13.91
CA VAL A 59 -1.00 -18.56 14.59
C VAL A 59 -1.81 -19.37 13.60
N ASN A 60 -1.59 -20.68 13.60
CA ASN A 60 -2.49 -21.63 12.96
C ASN A 60 -3.64 -21.97 13.93
N LEU A 61 -4.88 -21.85 13.49
CA LEU A 61 -6.07 -22.09 14.32
C LEU A 61 -6.20 -23.55 14.81
N LEU A 62 -5.46 -24.50 14.23
CA LEU A 62 -5.33 -25.87 14.73
C LEU A 62 -4.45 -25.96 15.99
N ASP A 63 -3.60 -24.96 16.27
CA ASP A 63 -2.84 -24.88 17.52
C ASP A 63 -3.72 -24.27 18.63
N SER A 64 -4.51 -25.12 19.27
CA SER A 64 -5.40 -24.70 20.36
C SER A 64 -4.67 -24.02 21.51
N ARG A 65 -3.38 -24.34 21.76
CA ARG A 65 -2.63 -23.70 22.86
C ARG A 65 -2.23 -22.28 22.51
N ALA A 66 -1.72 -22.07 21.30
CA ALA A 66 -1.41 -20.73 20.82
C ALA A 66 -2.65 -19.85 20.79
N LEU A 67 -3.77 -20.41 20.30
CA LEU A 67 -5.05 -19.72 20.21
C LEU A 67 -5.62 -19.34 21.60
N VAL A 68 -5.62 -20.26 22.57
CA VAL A 68 -5.99 -19.96 23.97
C VAL A 68 -5.13 -18.82 24.52
N SER A 69 -3.81 -18.88 24.29
CA SER A 69 -2.90 -17.85 24.80
C SER A 69 -3.19 -16.46 24.21
N VAL A 70 -3.64 -16.35 22.96
CA VAL A 70 -4.06 -15.06 22.37
C VAL A 70 -5.27 -14.49 23.11
N PHE A 71 -6.30 -15.31 23.34
CA PHE A 71 -7.54 -14.90 24.02
C PHE A 71 -7.34 -14.64 25.52
N GLU A 72 -6.34 -15.25 26.16
CA GLU A 72 -5.96 -14.92 27.55
C GLU A 72 -5.27 -13.56 27.66
N ARG A 73 -4.55 -13.13 26.61
CA ARG A 73 -3.80 -11.85 26.61
C ARG A 73 -4.67 -10.66 26.22
N ARG A 74 -5.80 -10.86 25.53
CA ARG A 74 -6.60 -9.78 24.93
C ARG A 74 -8.08 -10.11 24.92
N ASN A 75 -8.91 -9.08 25.10
CA ASN A 75 -10.34 -9.15 24.88
C ASN A 75 -10.70 -8.67 23.47
N PHE A 76 -11.70 -9.30 22.86
CA PHE A 76 -12.20 -8.96 21.53
C PHE A 76 -13.66 -8.55 21.60
N CYS A 77 -14.02 -7.44 20.94
CA CYS A 77 -15.42 -7.02 20.82
C CYS A 77 -16.18 -7.82 19.75
N GLY A 78 -15.47 -8.35 18.75
CA GLY A 78 -16.03 -9.20 17.71
C GLY A 78 -14.96 -9.87 16.87
N ILE A 79 -15.38 -10.88 16.11
CA ILE A 79 -14.52 -11.68 15.23
C ILE A 79 -15.03 -11.56 13.79
N ILE A 80 -14.14 -11.38 12.83
CA ILE A 80 -14.42 -11.56 11.41
C ILE A 80 -13.55 -12.72 10.90
N ASP A 81 -14.19 -13.78 10.43
CA ASP A 81 -13.50 -15.04 10.11
C ASP A 81 -13.40 -15.27 8.60
N PHE A 82 -12.17 -15.24 8.08
CA PHE A 82 -11.81 -15.55 6.69
C PHE A 82 -10.92 -16.79 6.54
N ALA A 83 -10.39 -17.35 7.64
CA ALA A 83 -9.46 -18.47 7.62
C ALA A 83 -10.12 -19.77 7.13
N ALA A 84 -10.08 -20.02 5.82
CA ALA A 84 -10.55 -21.24 5.19
C ALA A 84 -9.84 -21.49 3.86
N ARG A 85 -9.62 -22.76 3.53
CA ARG A 85 -9.28 -23.16 2.16
C ARG A 85 -10.50 -23.00 1.26
N THR A 86 -10.29 -22.55 0.03
CA THR A 86 -11.36 -22.13 -0.90
C THR A 86 -11.38 -22.86 -2.25
N LEU A 87 -10.33 -23.62 -2.59
CA LEU A 87 -10.20 -24.21 -3.92
C LEU A 87 -11.10 -25.45 -4.09
N VAL A 88 -12.17 -25.29 -4.86
CA VAL A 88 -13.16 -26.35 -5.11
C VAL A 88 -12.52 -27.63 -5.65
N GLY A 89 -11.63 -27.52 -6.63
CA GLY A 89 -10.94 -28.68 -7.22
C GLY A 89 -10.09 -29.44 -6.20
N GLU A 90 -9.22 -28.74 -5.48
CA GLU A 90 -8.39 -29.34 -4.43
C GLU A 90 -9.24 -30.00 -3.33
N SER A 91 -10.40 -29.43 -2.99
CA SER A 91 -11.28 -30.00 -1.97
C SER A 91 -11.81 -31.39 -2.31
N GLN A 92 -11.93 -31.72 -3.60
CA GLN A 92 -12.37 -33.04 -4.05
C GLN A 92 -11.23 -34.07 -4.00
N ASP A 93 -10.01 -33.62 -4.28
CA ASP A 93 -8.80 -34.44 -4.27
C ASP A 93 -8.29 -34.70 -2.84
N GLU A 94 -8.34 -33.68 -1.98
CA GLU A 94 -7.82 -33.70 -0.61
C GLU A 94 -8.87 -33.28 0.46
N PRO A 95 -9.99 -34.03 0.58
CA PRO A 95 -11.13 -33.61 1.38
C PRO A 95 -10.84 -33.46 2.88
N TYR A 96 -10.00 -34.33 3.46
CA TYR A 96 -9.69 -34.27 4.89
C TYR A 96 -8.95 -32.99 5.28
N ARG A 97 -8.14 -32.40 4.39
CA ARG A 97 -7.47 -31.13 4.67
C ARG A 97 -8.46 -29.98 4.79
N TYR A 98 -9.54 -30.00 4.02
CA TYR A 98 -10.61 -29.02 4.12
C TYR A 98 -11.40 -29.21 5.42
N PHE A 99 -11.67 -30.44 5.83
CA PHE A 99 -12.32 -30.72 7.11
C PHE A 99 -11.45 -30.31 8.32
N GLU A 100 -10.15 -30.59 8.29
CA GLU A 100 -9.22 -30.13 9.33
C GLU A 100 -9.16 -28.61 9.37
N ASN A 101 -8.82 -27.96 8.26
CA ASN A 101 -8.60 -26.52 8.24
C ASN A 101 -9.87 -25.69 8.40
N ASN A 102 -10.97 -26.07 7.75
CA ASN A 102 -12.19 -25.26 7.76
C ASN A 102 -13.06 -25.61 8.97
N VAL A 103 -13.19 -26.89 9.34
CA VAL A 103 -14.14 -27.32 10.39
C VAL A 103 -13.48 -27.41 11.76
N ILE A 104 -12.37 -28.15 11.92
CA ILE A 104 -11.70 -28.27 13.24
C ILE A 104 -11.12 -26.92 13.67
N ALA A 105 -10.43 -26.23 12.77
CA ALA A 105 -9.82 -24.94 13.11
C ALA A 105 -10.89 -23.88 13.48
N PHE A 106 -12.04 -23.89 12.80
CA PHE A 106 -13.16 -23.04 13.18
C PHE A 106 -13.82 -23.47 14.49
N GLN A 107 -13.94 -24.77 14.79
CA GLN A 107 -14.38 -25.24 16.11
C GLN A 107 -13.47 -24.71 17.21
N ASN A 108 -12.15 -24.80 17.04
CA ASN A 108 -11.18 -24.29 18.00
C ASN A 108 -11.38 -22.78 18.26
N LEU A 109 -11.66 -22.00 17.21
CA LEU A 109 -11.98 -20.58 17.31
C LEU A 109 -13.27 -20.33 18.10
N LEU A 110 -14.33 -21.09 17.81
CA LEU A 110 -15.58 -21.00 18.57
C LEU A 110 -15.39 -21.38 20.04
N ASP A 111 -14.51 -22.35 20.31
CA ASP A 111 -14.26 -22.85 21.67
C ASP A 111 -13.58 -21.80 22.57
N VAL A 112 -12.65 -21.01 22.03
CA VAL A 112 -12.00 -19.92 22.76
C VAL A 112 -12.80 -18.61 22.70
N GLY A 113 -13.55 -18.39 21.62
CA GLY A 113 -14.33 -17.18 21.35
C GLY A 113 -15.75 -17.21 21.89
N LYS A 114 -16.04 -18.05 22.89
CA LYS A 114 -17.38 -18.23 23.45
C LYS A 114 -18.00 -16.90 23.88
N GLY A 115 -19.21 -16.62 23.39
CA GLY A 115 -19.95 -15.40 23.68
C GLY A 115 -19.55 -14.17 22.86
N VAL A 116 -18.47 -14.24 22.08
CA VAL A 116 -18.06 -13.15 21.18
C VAL A 116 -18.87 -13.23 19.89
N SER A 117 -19.32 -12.09 19.37
CA SER A 117 -20.09 -12.06 18.12
C SER A 117 -19.19 -12.24 16.89
N ILE A 118 -19.66 -12.98 15.88
CA ILE A 118 -18.84 -13.41 14.73
C ILE A 118 -19.49 -13.05 13.40
N VAL A 119 -18.73 -12.42 12.52
CA VAL A 119 -19.06 -12.34 11.09
C VAL A 119 -18.27 -13.41 10.35
N LYS A 120 -18.98 -14.32 9.67
CA LYS A 120 -18.39 -15.47 9.00
C LYS A 120 -18.50 -15.35 7.49
N SER A 121 -17.35 -15.45 6.83
CA SER A 121 -17.27 -15.65 5.39
C SER A 121 -17.71 -17.08 5.02
N SER A 122 -18.84 -17.16 4.31
CA SER A 122 -19.38 -18.36 3.68
C SER A 122 -19.34 -18.19 2.16
N THR A 123 -19.97 -19.09 1.42
CA THR A 123 -19.83 -19.20 -0.05
C THR A 123 -21.15 -19.55 -0.71
N ALA A 124 -21.33 -19.12 -1.97
CA ALA A 124 -22.42 -19.60 -2.82
C ALA A 124 -22.31 -21.10 -3.17
N ALA A 125 -21.15 -21.74 -3.02
CA ALA A 125 -20.98 -23.16 -3.32
C ALA A 125 -21.89 -24.08 -2.47
N ILE A 126 -22.40 -23.58 -1.34
CA ILE A 126 -23.36 -24.29 -0.49
C ILE A 126 -24.72 -24.51 -1.18
N TYR A 127 -25.03 -23.76 -2.24
CA TYR A 127 -26.29 -23.86 -2.97
C TYR A 127 -26.30 -25.03 -3.96
N GLY A 128 -25.14 -25.67 -4.21
CA GLY A 128 -25.01 -26.80 -5.10
C GLY A 128 -25.33 -26.43 -6.55
N GLU A 129 -26.14 -27.25 -7.21
CA GLU A 129 -26.63 -26.98 -8.57
C GLU A 129 -28.07 -26.46 -8.52
N PRO A 130 -28.27 -25.13 -8.58
CA PRO A 130 -29.60 -24.55 -8.43
C PRO A 130 -30.50 -24.74 -9.65
N ARG A 131 -31.81 -24.87 -9.41
CA ARG A 131 -32.82 -24.79 -10.47
C ARG A 131 -32.91 -23.38 -11.03
N ALA A 132 -33.05 -23.27 -12.35
CA ALA A 132 -33.15 -21.98 -13.05
C ALA A 132 -34.29 -21.09 -12.51
N GLU A 133 -35.41 -21.67 -12.09
CA GLU A 133 -36.56 -20.94 -11.53
C GLU A 133 -36.28 -20.25 -10.19
N HIS A 134 -35.19 -20.62 -9.51
CA HIS A 134 -34.78 -20.04 -8.22
C HIS A 134 -33.62 -19.05 -8.37
N ILE A 135 -33.23 -18.68 -9.59
CA ILE A 135 -32.20 -17.67 -9.85
C ILE A 135 -32.90 -16.32 -10.12
N PRO A 136 -32.52 -15.21 -9.45
CA PRO A 136 -31.43 -15.07 -8.47
C PRO A 136 -31.70 -15.78 -7.13
N LEU A 137 -30.63 -16.30 -6.51
CA LEU A 137 -30.68 -17.16 -5.34
C LEU A 137 -30.96 -16.39 -4.05
N LYS A 138 -31.99 -16.82 -3.31
CA LYS A 138 -32.34 -16.32 -1.98
C LYS A 138 -31.75 -17.20 -0.88
N GLU A 139 -31.57 -16.64 0.32
CA GLU A 139 -30.95 -17.36 1.44
C GLU A 139 -31.77 -18.55 1.94
N ASN A 140 -33.07 -18.59 1.62
CA ASN A 140 -33.97 -19.70 1.96
C ASN A 140 -34.03 -20.82 0.89
N TYR A 141 -33.16 -20.78 -0.12
CA TYR A 141 -33.14 -21.78 -1.19
C TYR A 141 -33.03 -23.20 -0.66
N GLN A 142 -32.13 -23.46 0.30
CA GLN A 142 -31.92 -24.81 0.83
C GLN A 142 -33.15 -25.36 1.56
N GLN A 143 -33.88 -24.52 2.29
CA GLN A 143 -35.12 -24.94 2.95
C GLN A 143 -36.18 -25.32 1.91
N ASN A 144 -36.35 -24.51 0.86
CA ASN A 144 -37.28 -24.82 -0.24
C ASN A 144 -36.88 -26.13 -0.93
N TRP A 145 -35.58 -26.33 -1.18
CA TRP A 145 -35.06 -27.55 -1.79
C TRP A 145 -35.41 -28.81 -0.98
N ILE A 146 -35.29 -28.75 0.35
CA ILE A 146 -35.68 -29.85 1.24
C ILE A 146 -37.20 -30.07 1.21
N THR A 147 -38.00 -29.02 1.32
CA THR A 147 -39.46 -29.14 1.31
C THR A 147 -40.00 -29.69 -0.01
N ASP A 148 -39.31 -29.42 -1.12
CA ASP A 148 -39.68 -29.88 -2.46
C ASP A 148 -39.19 -31.30 -2.77
N GLY A 149 -38.68 -32.04 -1.76
CA GLY A 149 -38.24 -33.44 -1.90
C GLY A 149 -36.89 -33.62 -2.59
N GLY A 150 -36.10 -32.55 -2.77
CA GLY A 150 -34.80 -32.60 -3.47
C GLY A 150 -33.66 -33.27 -2.70
N PHE A 151 -33.88 -33.72 -1.46
CA PHE A 151 -32.82 -34.17 -0.53
C PHE A 151 -32.63 -35.70 -0.48
N GLU A 152 -33.34 -36.48 -1.30
CA GLU A 152 -33.28 -37.95 -1.27
C GLU A 152 -31.89 -38.52 -1.65
N LYS A 153 -31.09 -37.77 -2.44
CA LYS A 153 -29.72 -38.14 -2.82
C LYS A 153 -28.79 -36.94 -2.72
N SER A 154 -27.54 -37.19 -2.30
CA SER A 154 -26.51 -36.17 -2.27
C SER A 154 -26.22 -35.65 -3.68
N GLN A 155 -26.10 -34.32 -3.83
CA GLN A 155 -25.59 -33.69 -5.04
C GLN A 155 -24.06 -33.68 -5.09
N LEU A 156 -23.39 -34.17 -4.03
CA LEU A 156 -21.94 -34.24 -3.96
C LEU A 156 -21.40 -35.07 -5.14
N MET A 157 -20.62 -34.42 -5.99
CA MET A 157 -19.94 -35.06 -7.12
C MET A 157 -18.79 -35.94 -6.64
N PRO A 158 -18.23 -36.83 -7.49
CA PRO A 158 -17.21 -37.79 -7.06
C PRO A 158 -15.99 -37.08 -6.47
N ALA A 159 -15.91 -37.05 -5.14
CA ALA A 159 -14.68 -36.80 -4.40
C ALA A 159 -13.93 -38.12 -4.23
N VAL A 160 -12.67 -38.06 -3.81
CA VAL A 160 -11.90 -39.27 -3.45
C VAL A 160 -12.55 -40.02 -2.25
N VAL A 161 -13.42 -39.35 -1.49
CA VAL A 161 -14.11 -39.88 -0.31
C VAL A 161 -15.62 -39.66 -0.41
N ASP A 162 -16.43 -40.68 -0.11
CA ASP A 162 -17.89 -40.54 -0.13
C ASP A 162 -18.44 -39.72 1.07
N PHE A 163 -19.67 -39.23 0.91
CA PHE A 163 -20.34 -38.40 1.90
C PHE A 163 -20.49 -39.08 3.27
N GLU A 164 -20.82 -40.38 3.30
CA GLU A 164 -21.03 -41.12 4.56
C GLU A 164 -19.74 -41.26 5.36
N THR A 165 -18.61 -41.44 4.67
CA THR A 165 -17.28 -41.46 5.28
C THR A 165 -16.92 -40.10 5.87
N LEU A 166 -17.17 -39.00 5.15
CA LEU A 166 -16.96 -37.64 5.65
C LEU A 166 -17.85 -37.33 6.87
N LEU A 167 -19.11 -37.76 6.83
CA LEU A 167 -20.04 -37.61 7.95
C LEU A 167 -19.59 -38.43 9.17
N GLY A 168 -19.10 -39.65 8.95
CA GLY A 168 -18.49 -40.48 9.99
C GLY A 168 -17.26 -39.84 10.61
N TRP A 169 -16.41 -39.23 9.80
CA TRP A 169 -15.27 -38.44 10.26
C TRP A 169 -15.72 -37.26 11.12
N TYR A 170 -16.70 -36.48 10.67
CA TYR A 170 -17.22 -35.33 11.42
C TYR A 170 -17.71 -35.75 12.80
N LYS A 171 -18.55 -36.79 12.88
CA LYS A 171 -19.12 -37.30 14.14
C LYS A 171 -18.06 -37.78 15.13
N LYS A 172 -16.88 -38.16 14.66
CA LYS A 172 -15.77 -38.63 15.50
C LYS A 172 -14.94 -37.48 16.07
N HIS A 173 -14.81 -36.36 15.34
CA HIS A 173 -13.85 -35.30 15.68
C HIS A 173 -14.50 -34.00 16.15
N ILE A 174 -15.76 -33.75 15.77
CA ILE A 174 -16.46 -32.51 16.07
C ILE A 174 -17.45 -32.70 17.23
N ALA A 175 -17.44 -31.77 18.18
CA ALA A 175 -18.27 -31.84 19.38
C ALA A 175 -19.76 -31.54 19.08
N PHE A 176 -20.04 -30.70 18.09
CA PHE A 176 -21.39 -30.30 17.71
C PHE A 176 -22.14 -31.46 17.06
N LYS A 177 -23.36 -31.74 17.55
CA LYS A 177 -24.18 -32.84 17.05
C LYS A 177 -25.13 -32.35 15.95
N LEU A 178 -24.98 -32.90 14.75
CA LEU A 178 -25.85 -32.62 13.61
C LEU A 178 -27.22 -33.30 13.79
N SER A 179 -28.29 -32.55 13.53
CA SER A 179 -29.65 -33.07 13.40
C SER A 179 -29.89 -33.74 12.04
N GLU A 180 -31.04 -34.41 11.86
CA GLU A 180 -31.43 -34.96 10.57
C GLU A 180 -31.59 -33.87 9.49
N GLU A 181 -32.10 -32.69 9.87
CA GLU A 181 -32.20 -31.53 8.99
C GLU A 181 -30.82 -31.03 8.56
N ASP A 182 -29.85 -30.97 9.47
CA ASP A 182 -28.48 -30.56 9.13
C ASP A 182 -27.84 -31.54 8.16
N ILE A 183 -28.03 -32.86 8.37
CA ILE A 183 -27.54 -33.88 7.43
C ILE A 183 -28.18 -33.72 6.06
N ALA A 184 -29.47 -33.35 5.98
CA ALA A 184 -30.13 -33.06 4.72
C ALA A 184 -29.56 -31.81 4.03
N LEU A 185 -29.25 -30.74 4.79
CA LEU A 185 -28.60 -29.54 4.24
C LEU A 185 -27.20 -29.83 3.70
N LEU A 186 -26.44 -30.70 4.37
CA LEU A 186 -25.09 -31.09 3.95
C LEU A 186 -25.05 -31.93 2.67
N LYS A 187 -26.19 -32.46 2.21
CA LYS A 187 -26.32 -33.19 0.94
C LYS A 187 -26.51 -32.27 -0.28
N ILE A 188 -26.74 -30.98 -0.07
CA ILE A 188 -27.01 -30.00 -1.13
C ILE A 188 -25.72 -29.55 -1.86
N PRO A 189 -24.61 -29.20 -1.17
CA PRO A 189 -23.41 -28.76 -1.87
C PRO A 189 -22.86 -29.84 -2.82
N THR A 190 -22.38 -29.44 -3.99
CA THR A 190 -21.85 -30.34 -5.01
C THR A 190 -20.36 -30.68 -4.81
N ASN A 191 -19.71 -30.02 -3.85
CA ASN A 191 -18.28 -30.19 -3.55
C ASN A 191 -17.99 -30.10 -2.05
N VAL A 192 -16.85 -30.67 -1.66
CA VAL A 192 -16.39 -30.77 -0.27
C VAL A 192 -16.20 -29.39 0.37
N TYR A 193 -15.65 -28.41 -0.36
CA TYR A 193 -15.53 -27.04 0.14
C TYR A 193 -16.90 -26.47 0.60
N GLY A 194 -17.93 -26.57 -0.24
CA GLY A 194 -19.30 -26.15 0.10
C GLY A 194 -19.88 -26.93 1.29
N VAL A 195 -19.59 -28.23 1.41
CA VAL A 195 -19.98 -29.02 2.60
C VAL A 195 -19.34 -28.45 3.87
N THR A 196 -18.04 -28.16 3.86
CA THR A 196 -17.37 -27.59 5.05
C THR A 196 -17.93 -26.22 5.45
N LYS A 197 -18.25 -25.36 4.48
CA LYS A 197 -18.85 -24.04 4.76
C LYS A 197 -20.28 -24.16 5.30
N MET A 198 -21.06 -25.12 4.81
CA MET A 198 -22.36 -25.42 5.39
C MET A 198 -22.23 -25.92 6.84
N MET A 199 -21.21 -26.72 7.16
CA MET A 199 -20.92 -27.13 8.54
C MET A 199 -20.60 -25.93 9.44
N ASP A 200 -19.78 -24.98 8.97
CA ASP A 200 -19.48 -23.75 9.71
C ASP A 200 -20.76 -22.99 10.08
N GLU A 201 -21.70 -22.84 9.14
CA GLU A 201 -22.98 -22.18 9.40
C GLU A 201 -23.81 -22.91 10.46
N ARG A 202 -23.78 -24.24 10.48
CA ARG A 202 -24.47 -25.03 11.52
C ARG A 202 -23.79 -24.86 12.87
N MET A 203 -22.46 -24.90 12.90
CA MET A 203 -21.68 -24.73 14.14
C MET A 203 -21.95 -23.37 14.79
N LEU A 204 -22.08 -22.30 14.01
CA LEU A 204 -22.48 -20.98 14.51
C LEU A 204 -23.87 -20.99 15.17
N LEU A 205 -24.85 -21.65 14.55
CA LEU A 205 -26.20 -21.78 15.11
C LEU A 205 -26.18 -22.50 16.47
N TYR A 206 -25.35 -23.54 16.61
CA TYR A 206 -25.19 -24.26 17.88
C TYR A 206 -24.41 -23.42 18.90
N ALA A 207 -23.34 -22.74 18.50
CA ALA A 207 -22.55 -21.88 19.37
C ALA A 207 -23.39 -20.75 19.98
N GLU A 208 -24.24 -20.07 19.19
CA GLU A 208 -25.16 -19.06 19.70
C GLU A 208 -26.11 -19.63 20.77
N ARG A 209 -26.63 -20.85 20.56
CA ARG A 209 -27.56 -21.51 21.49
C ARG A 209 -26.88 -21.94 22.79
N GLU A 210 -25.64 -22.41 22.72
CA GLU A 210 -24.92 -22.98 23.87
C GLU A 210 -24.15 -21.93 24.68
N ALA A 211 -23.45 -21.02 24.01
CA ALA A 211 -22.51 -20.09 24.63
C ALA A 211 -22.94 -18.61 24.53
N GLY A 212 -23.98 -18.30 23.75
CA GLY A 212 -24.32 -16.93 23.40
C GLY A 212 -23.36 -16.34 22.35
N GLY A 213 -23.41 -15.02 22.16
CA GLY A 213 -22.76 -14.36 21.02
C GLY A 213 -23.61 -14.52 19.75
N ARG A 214 -23.73 -13.46 18.97
CA ARG A 214 -24.56 -13.44 17.76
C ARG A 214 -23.69 -13.54 16.53
N TYR A 215 -24.26 -13.97 15.42
CA TYR A 215 -23.48 -14.16 14.20
C TYR A 215 -24.13 -13.57 12.96
N VAL A 216 -23.30 -13.15 12.01
CA VAL A 216 -23.74 -12.89 10.64
C VAL A 216 -22.96 -13.81 9.71
N VAL A 217 -23.68 -14.54 8.86
CA VAL A 217 -23.09 -15.31 7.77
C VAL A 217 -23.24 -14.53 6.47
N LEU A 218 -22.13 -14.35 5.76
CA LEU A 218 -22.10 -13.69 4.46
C LEU A 218 -21.77 -14.72 3.37
N ARG A 219 -22.75 -15.05 2.54
CA ARG A 219 -22.64 -16.00 1.42
C ARG A 219 -22.39 -15.23 0.15
N TYR A 220 -21.14 -15.17 -0.29
CA TYR A 220 -20.79 -14.45 -1.51
C TYR A 220 -20.35 -15.39 -2.63
N PHE A 221 -20.43 -14.87 -3.86
CA PHE A 221 -20.21 -15.60 -5.09
C PHE A 221 -18.74 -15.49 -5.51
N ASN A 222 -18.39 -14.64 -6.48
CA ASN A 222 -17.00 -14.42 -6.88
C ASN A 222 -16.55 -13.05 -6.41
N ALA A 223 -15.58 -13.01 -5.51
CA ALA A 223 -14.90 -11.77 -5.16
C ALA A 223 -13.89 -11.41 -6.26
N ALA A 224 -13.81 -10.12 -6.60
CA ALA A 224 -12.85 -9.62 -7.59
C ALA A 224 -12.54 -8.14 -7.33
N GLY A 225 -11.53 -7.62 -8.04
CA GLY A 225 -11.07 -6.24 -7.89
C GLY A 225 -9.88 -6.13 -6.95
N ALA A 226 -9.43 -4.91 -6.69
CA ALA A 226 -8.38 -4.64 -5.74
C ALA A 226 -8.66 -3.34 -5.01
N ASP A 227 -7.94 -3.09 -3.92
CA ASP A 227 -8.10 -1.84 -3.18
C ASP A 227 -7.73 -0.64 -4.06
N PRO A 228 -8.46 0.50 -3.98
CA PRO A 228 -8.14 1.70 -4.75
C PRO A 228 -6.74 2.26 -4.49
N SER A 229 -6.15 1.96 -3.32
CA SER A 229 -4.75 2.27 -3.03
C SER A 229 -3.77 1.40 -3.81
N ARG A 230 -4.19 0.31 -4.46
CA ARG A 230 -3.31 -0.60 -5.22
C ARG A 230 -2.21 -1.26 -4.38
N LEU A 231 -2.24 -1.12 -3.05
CA LEU A 231 -1.27 -1.73 -2.13
C LEU A 231 -1.62 -3.19 -1.79
N ILE A 232 -2.90 -3.54 -1.89
CA ILE A 232 -3.41 -4.88 -1.65
C ILE A 232 -4.35 -5.30 -2.78
N GLY A 233 -4.29 -6.57 -3.13
CA GLY A 233 -5.03 -7.18 -4.24
C GLY A 233 -4.92 -8.70 -4.21
N GLU A 234 -5.34 -9.33 -5.29
CA GLU A 234 -5.51 -10.78 -5.40
C GLU A 234 -4.22 -11.47 -5.85
N ASP A 235 -3.67 -12.34 -5.01
CA ASP A 235 -2.49 -13.15 -5.33
C ASP A 235 -2.63 -14.57 -4.78
N HIS A 236 -2.81 -15.53 -5.69
CA HIS A 236 -2.88 -16.95 -5.38
C HIS A 236 -1.86 -17.75 -6.18
N ASP A 237 -1.27 -18.78 -5.55
CA ASP A 237 -0.36 -19.72 -6.20
C ASP A 237 -0.79 -21.17 -5.90
N PRO A 238 -1.34 -21.91 -6.88
CA PRO A 238 -1.64 -21.50 -8.25
C PRO A 238 -2.89 -20.61 -8.36
N GLU A 239 -2.93 -19.72 -9.34
CA GLU A 239 -4.11 -18.88 -9.63
C GLU A 239 -5.17 -19.66 -10.43
N THR A 240 -6.40 -19.68 -9.91
CA THR A 240 -7.54 -20.45 -10.43
C THR A 240 -8.78 -19.60 -10.76
N HIS A 241 -8.83 -18.35 -10.31
CA HIS A 241 -9.92 -17.43 -10.54
C HIS A 241 -9.84 -16.80 -11.94
N LEU A 242 -11.01 -16.52 -12.52
CA LEU A 242 -11.12 -16.12 -13.91
C LEU A 242 -10.45 -14.76 -14.18
N ILE A 243 -10.75 -13.74 -13.37
CA ILE A 243 -10.28 -12.37 -13.61
C ILE A 243 -8.74 -12.29 -13.56
N PRO A 244 -8.06 -12.76 -12.49
CA PRO A 244 -6.61 -12.79 -12.47
C PRO A 244 -5.99 -13.55 -13.65
N ILE A 245 -6.55 -14.71 -14.05
CA ILE A 245 -6.05 -15.48 -15.21
C ILE A 245 -6.13 -14.65 -16.50
N VAL A 246 -7.24 -13.93 -16.70
CA VAL A 246 -7.43 -13.06 -17.87
C VAL A 246 -6.40 -11.92 -17.87
N LEU A 247 -6.14 -11.31 -16.71
CA LEU A 247 -5.14 -10.26 -16.57
C LEU A 247 -3.70 -10.78 -16.73
N GLN A 248 -3.41 -12.00 -16.30
CA GLN A 248 -2.10 -12.65 -16.54
C GLN A 248 -1.82 -12.86 -18.02
N VAL A 249 -2.85 -13.11 -18.85
CA VAL A 249 -2.70 -13.15 -20.31
C VAL A 249 -2.39 -11.75 -20.86
N ALA A 250 -3.09 -10.71 -20.40
CA ALA A 250 -2.81 -9.33 -20.79
C ALA A 250 -1.39 -8.87 -20.40
N LEU A 251 -0.85 -9.34 -19.27
CA LEU A 251 0.55 -9.11 -18.85
C LEU A 251 1.58 -9.96 -19.62
N GLY A 252 1.15 -10.85 -20.51
CA GLY A 252 2.05 -11.77 -21.24
C GLY A 252 2.63 -12.90 -20.38
N GLN A 253 2.06 -13.16 -19.20
CA GLN A 253 2.49 -14.22 -18.28
C GLN A 253 1.87 -15.57 -18.63
N ARG A 254 0.77 -15.55 -19.38
CA ARG A 254 0.12 -16.72 -19.97
C ARG A 254 -0.11 -16.48 -21.45
N GLU A 255 0.08 -17.52 -22.26
CA GLU A 255 -0.14 -17.44 -23.71
C GLU A 255 -1.62 -17.23 -24.06
N LYS A 256 -2.53 -17.86 -23.31
CA LYS A 256 -3.98 -17.82 -23.53
C LYS A 256 -4.77 -18.23 -22.29
N MET A 257 -6.05 -17.90 -22.29
CA MET A 257 -7.04 -18.35 -21.30
C MET A 257 -7.86 -19.53 -21.84
N THR A 258 -8.28 -20.45 -20.96
CA THR A 258 -9.17 -21.57 -21.32
C THR A 258 -10.60 -21.29 -20.87
N VAL A 259 -11.54 -21.26 -21.81
CA VAL A 259 -12.99 -21.22 -21.55
C VAL A 259 -13.47 -22.66 -21.39
N PHE A 260 -13.92 -23.04 -20.20
CA PHE A 260 -14.35 -24.40 -19.91
C PHE A 260 -15.81 -24.61 -20.32
N GLY A 261 -16.04 -25.08 -21.54
CA GLY A 261 -17.36 -25.30 -22.14
C GLY A 261 -17.97 -24.05 -22.79
N ASP A 262 -18.62 -24.26 -23.93
CA ASP A 262 -19.31 -23.25 -24.76
C ASP A 262 -20.73 -23.68 -25.17
N ASP A 263 -21.27 -24.69 -24.49
CA ASP A 263 -22.55 -25.33 -24.77
C ASP A 263 -23.52 -25.27 -23.58
N TYR A 264 -23.26 -24.41 -22.58
CA TYR A 264 -24.18 -24.18 -21.46
C TYR A 264 -25.51 -23.61 -21.95
N ALA A 265 -26.59 -23.84 -21.19
CA ALA A 265 -27.89 -23.25 -21.45
C ALA A 265 -27.95 -21.76 -21.02
N THR A 266 -27.00 -20.97 -21.50
CA THR A 266 -26.81 -19.54 -21.24
C THR A 266 -26.79 -18.78 -22.57
N PRO A 267 -26.98 -17.45 -22.59
CA PRO A 267 -27.12 -16.70 -23.84
C PRO A 267 -25.97 -16.86 -24.85
N ASP A 268 -24.74 -17.00 -24.36
CA ASP A 268 -23.53 -17.12 -25.18
C ASP A 268 -22.85 -18.50 -25.10
N GLY A 269 -23.50 -19.46 -24.43
CA GLY A 269 -22.99 -20.81 -24.24
C GLY A 269 -21.96 -20.96 -23.12
N THR A 270 -21.51 -19.89 -22.46
CA THR A 270 -20.51 -19.95 -21.38
C THR A 270 -21.12 -19.78 -19.99
N ALA A 271 -20.40 -20.17 -18.95
CA ALA A 271 -20.90 -20.07 -17.57
C ALA A 271 -21.19 -18.62 -17.16
N VAL A 272 -22.30 -18.40 -16.46
CA VAL A 272 -22.72 -17.09 -15.94
C VAL A 272 -22.51 -17.04 -14.43
N ARG A 273 -21.87 -15.99 -13.95
CA ARG A 273 -21.48 -15.81 -12.54
C ARG A 273 -21.69 -14.38 -12.08
N ASP A 274 -21.98 -14.21 -10.79
CA ASP A 274 -22.03 -12.91 -10.12
C ASP A 274 -20.65 -12.58 -9.52
N TYR A 275 -20.12 -11.41 -9.89
CA TYR A 275 -18.84 -10.88 -9.45
C TYR A 275 -19.08 -9.65 -8.59
N ILE A 276 -18.51 -9.64 -7.39
CA ILE A 276 -18.64 -8.55 -6.42
C ILE A 276 -17.25 -7.97 -6.12
N SER A 277 -17.18 -6.66 -5.98
CA SER A 277 -15.99 -5.96 -5.54
C SER A 277 -15.53 -6.44 -4.17
N VAL A 278 -14.25 -6.77 -4.03
CA VAL A 278 -13.64 -7.16 -2.74
C VAL A 278 -13.70 -6.03 -1.71
N VAL A 279 -13.71 -4.77 -2.15
CA VAL A 279 -13.81 -3.59 -1.29
C VAL A 279 -15.22 -3.48 -0.71
N GLU A 280 -16.24 -3.62 -1.54
CA GLU A 280 -17.65 -3.62 -1.10
C GLU A 280 -17.97 -4.86 -0.26
N LEU A 281 -17.33 -5.98 -0.57
CA LEU A 281 -17.40 -7.20 0.23
C LEU A 281 -16.83 -6.97 1.63
N ALA A 282 -15.66 -6.33 1.75
CA ALA A 282 -15.09 -5.93 3.03
C ALA A 282 -16.07 -5.02 3.79
N ASP A 283 -16.62 -3.98 3.16
CA ASP A 283 -17.59 -3.08 3.78
C ASP A 283 -18.82 -3.83 4.35
N ALA A 284 -19.33 -4.83 3.64
CA ALA A 284 -20.42 -5.69 4.12
C ALA A 284 -20.06 -6.42 5.43
N HIS A 285 -18.81 -6.90 5.56
CA HIS A 285 -18.34 -7.55 6.79
C HIS A 285 -18.29 -6.57 7.96
N ILE A 286 -17.79 -5.34 7.74
CA ILE A 286 -17.70 -4.33 8.79
C ILE A 286 -19.10 -3.87 9.23
N LYS A 287 -20.01 -3.62 8.29
CA LYS A 287 -21.42 -3.28 8.61
C LYS A 287 -22.12 -4.40 9.37
N SER A 288 -21.86 -5.65 9.01
CA SER A 288 -22.40 -6.81 9.72
C SER A 288 -21.87 -6.89 11.16
N LEU A 289 -20.58 -6.62 11.36
CA LEU A 289 -19.99 -6.55 12.69
C LEU A 289 -20.63 -5.43 13.51
N ASP A 290 -20.77 -4.25 12.93
CA ASP A 290 -21.39 -3.09 13.59
C ASP A 290 -22.84 -3.35 13.98
N MET A 291 -23.59 -4.03 13.11
CA MET A 291 -24.95 -4.48 13.42
C MET A 291 -24.95 -5.40 14.65
N LEU A 292 -24.02 -6.36 14.75
CA LEU A 292 -23.91 -7.25 15.90
C LEU A 292 -23.53 -6.50 17.18
N LEU A 293 -22.54 -5.60 17.09
CA LEU A 293 -22.09 -4.75 18.21
C LEU A 293 -23.19 -3.82 18.71
N ALA A 294 -24.09 -3.36 17.83
CA ALA A 294 -25.26 -2.57 18.18
C ALA A 294 -26.42 -3.42 18.76
N GLY A 295 -26.22 -4.71 18.98
CA GLY A 295 -27.26 -5.61 19.50
C GLY A 295 -28.29 -6.04 18.46
N GLY A 296 -27.91 -6.13 17.19
CA GLY A 296 -28.67 -6.75 16.10
C GLY A 296 -28.69 -8.28 16.19
N ARG A 297 -29.73 -8.93 15.62
CA ARG A 297 -29.92 -10.39 15.71
C ARG A 297 -29.04 -11.14 14.72
N SER A 298 -28.83 -12.44 14.97
CA SER A 298 -28.12 -13.29 14.04
C SER A 298 -28.82 -13.37 12.69
N ALA A 299 -28.05 -13.37 11.60
CA ALA A 299 -28.57 -13.30 10.24
C ALA A 299 -27.67 -14.00 9.22
N THR A 300 -28.24 -14.24 8.04
CA THR A 300 -27.53 -14.78 6.89
C THR A 300 -27.91 -13.93 5.68
N TYR A 301 -26.90 -13.50 4.92
CA TYR A 301 -27.08 -12.65 3.76
C TYR A 301 -26.31 -13.17 2.56
N ASN A 302 -26.93 -13.11 1.39
CA ASN A 302 -26.26 -13.24 0.12
C ASN A 302 -25.63 -11.90 -0.28
N LEU A 303 -24.39 -11.97 -0.77
CA LEU A 303 -23.69 -10.82 -1.34
C LEU A 303 -23.37 -11.07 -2.81
N GLY A 304 -23.77 -10.13 -3.64
CA GLY A 304 -23.53 -10.10 -5.07
C GLY A 304 -24.15 -8.84 -5.66
N ARG A 305 -23.88 -8.58 -6.93
CA ARG A 305 -24.49 -7.48 -7.67
C ARG A 305 -25.92 -7.79 -8.08
N GLY A 306 -26.31 -9.07 -8.07
CA GLY A 306 -27.60 -9.53 -8.60
C GLY A 306 -27.67 -9.51 -10.13
N GLN A 307 -26.53 -9.27 -10.78
CA GLN A 307 -26.36 -9.31 -12.22
C GLN A 307 -25.34 -10.40 -12.55
N GLY A 308 -25.75 -11.40 -13.33
CA GLY A 308 -24.85 -12.41 -13.86
C GLY A 308 -24.07 -11.87 -15.05
N VAL A 309 -22.80 -12.27 -15.14
CA VAL A 309 -21.89 -11.97 -16.24
C VAL A 309 -21.34 -13.29 -16.78
N SER A 310 -21.34 -13.46 -18.10
CA SER A 310 -20.75 -14.62 -18.77
C SER A 310 -19.23 -14.55 -18.83
N VAL A 311 -18.58 -15.68 -19.13
CA VAL A 311 -17.12 -15.71 -19.34
C VAL A 311 -16.70 -14.82 -20.52
N ARG A 312 -17.48 -14.79 -21.62
CA ARG A 312 -17.13 -13.94 -22.78
C ARG A 312 -17.35 -12.46 -22.51
N GLU A 313 -18.37 -12.10 -21.74
CA GLU A 313 -18.58 -10.70 -21.32
C GLU A 313 -17.40 -10.20 -20.48
N ILE A 314 -16.83 -11.04 -19.60
CA ILE A 314 -15.62 -10.71 -18.83
C ILE A 314 -14.40 -10.54 -19.74
N LEU A 315 -14.22 -11.43 -20.71
CA LEU A 315 -13.11 -11.36 -21.65
C LEU A 315 -13.16 -10.07 -22.48
N GLU A 316 -14.35 -9.68 -22.94
CA GLU A 316 -14.51 -8.45 -23.70
C GLU A 316 -14.27 -7.21 -22.84
N ALA A 317 -14.86 -7.15 -21.65
CA ALA A 317 -14.62 -6.05 -20.72
C ALA A 317 -13.13 -5.96 -20.31
N ALA A 318 -12.44 -7.08 -20.18
CA ALA A 318 -11.01 -7.09 -19.88
C ALA A 318 -10.16 -6.61 -21.08
N ARG A 319 -10.54 -6.93 -22.33
CA ARG A 319 -9.86 -6.37 -23.52
C ARG A 319 -10.02 -4.85 -23.58
N GLU A 320 -11.21 -4.34 -23.27
CA GLU A 320 -11.47 -2.90 -23.20
C GLU A 320 -10.64 -2.21 -22.11
N VAL A 321 -10.63 -2.75 -20.89
CA VAL A 321 -9.91 -2.18 -19.73
C VAL A 321 -8.39 -2.24 -19.91
N THR A 322 -7.88 -3.36 -20.44
CA THR A 322 -6.43 -3.58 -20.56
C THR A 322 -5.85 -2.96 -21.83
N GLY A 323 -6.64 -2.84 -22.90
CA GLY A 323 -6.17 -2.46 -24.23
C GLY A 323 -5.33 -3.54 -24.92
N HIS A 324 -5.34 -4.79 -24.42
CA HIS A 324 -4.57 -5.90 -24.94
C HIS A 324 -5.45 -6.95 -25.63
N GLU A 325 -4.91 -7.60 -26.67
CA GLU A 325 -5.52 -8.82 -27.21
C GLU A 325 -5.37 -9.95 -26.16
N ILE A 326 -6.49 -10.52 -25.71
CA ILE A 326 -6.53 -11.62 -24.74
C ILE A 326 -6.98 -12.89 -25.47
N PRO A 327 -6.04 -13.77 -25.90
CA PRO A 327 -6.37 -15.00 -26.60
C PRO A 327 -7.08 -16.01 -25.70
N GLU A 328 -8.07 -16.71 -26.26
CA GLU A 328 -8.86 -17.73 -25.59
C GLU A 328 -8.87 -19.07 -26.35
N ALA A 329 -9.07 -20.18 -25.64
CA ALA A 329 -9.28 -21.50 -26.22
C ALA A 329 -10.43 -22.23 -25.49
N ILE A 330 -11.24 -22.98 -26.23
CA ILE A 330 -12.31 -23.79 -25.64
C ILE A 330 -11.73 -25.10 -25.09
N GLY A 331 -12.00 -25.37 -23.81
CA GLY A 331 -11.70 -26.63 -23.13
C GLY A 331 -12.98 -27.39 -22.74
N PRO A 332 -12.85 -28.64 -22.25
CA PRO A 332 -14.00 -29.40 -21.76
C PRO A 332 -14.62 -28.73 -20.54
N ARG A 333 -15.91 -28.98 -20.30
CA ARG A 333 -16.58 -28.51 -19.06
C ARG A 333 -15.88 -29.05 -17.82
N ARG A 334 -15.90 -28.24 -16.75
CA ARG A 334 -15.53 -28.69 -15.41
C ARG A 334 -16.72 -29.44 -14.80
N SER A 335 -16.45 -30.63 -14.27
CA SER A 335 -17.46 -31.45 -13.60
C SER A 335 -18.01 -30.71 -12.37
N GLY A 336 -19.32 -30.44 -12.35
CA GLY A 336 -20.00 -29.83 -11.20
C GLY A 336 -20.08 -28.32 -11.18
N ASP A 337 -19.56 -27.65 -12.22
CA ASP A 337 -19.75 -26.22 -12.37
C ASP A 337 -21.19 -25.93 -12.85
N PRO A 338 -22.02 -25.25 -12.04
CA PRO A 338 -23.37 -24.90 -12.45
C PRO A 338 -23.35 -23.93 -13.65
N ALA A 339 -24.39 -23.97 -14.48
CA ALA A 339 -24.49 -23.07 -15.63
C ALA A 339 -24.59 -21.59 -15.21
N THR A 340 -25.40 -21.28 -14.20
CA THR A 340 -25.66 -19.92 -13.74
C THR A 340 -25.68 -19.86 -12.21
N LEU A 341 -25.00 -18.86 -11.64
CA LEU A 341 -25.01 -18.56 -10.21
C LEU A 341 -25.10 -17.04 -10.01
N ILE A 342 -26.23 -16.57 -9.50
CA ILE A 342 -26.50 -15.13 -9.26
C ILE A 342 -27.13 -14.94 -7.89
N ALA A 343 -26.67 -13.95 -7.13
CA ALA A 343 -27.16 -13.64 -5.79
C ALA A 343 -28.46 -12.82 -5.82
N ASP A 344 -29.41 -13.10 -4.94
CA ASP A 344 -30.42 -12.11 -4.51
C ASP A 344 -29.90 -11.40 -3.26
N ALA A 345 -29.43 -10.15 -3.39
CA ALA A 345 -28.93 -9.34 -2.28
C ALA A 345 -30.02 -8.44 -1.63
N SER A 346 -31.30 -8.65 -1.94
CA SER A 346 -32.39 -7.78 -1.47
C SER A 346 -32.58 -7.81 0.05
N ARG A 347 -32.18 -8.90 0.71
CA ARG A 347 -32.30 -9.04 2.17
C ARG A 347 -31.31 -8.11 2.89
N ILE A 348 -30.04 -8.14 2.52
CA ILE A 348 -29.03 -7.27 3.14
C ILE A 348 -29.28 -5.79 2.85
N GLN A 349 -29.78 -5.48 1.65
CA GLN A 349 -30.18 -4.13 1.31
C GLN A 349 -31.32 -3.62 2.20
N ARG A 350 -32.31 -4.48 2.50
CA ARG A 350 -33.44 -4.12 3.35
C ARG A 350 -33.04 -3.98 4.82
N ASP A 351 -32.21 -4.88 5.31
CA ASP A 351 -31.89 -4.98 6.73
C ASP A 351 -30.75 -4.01 7.14
N MET A 352 -29.81 -3.70 6.23
CA MET A 352 -28.62 -2.87 6.52
C MET A 352 -28.39 -1.72 5.54
N GLY A 353 -29.22 -1.56 4.50
CA GLY A 353 -29.04 -0.51 3.49
C GLY A 353 -27.79 -0.69 2.60
N TRP A 354 -27.14 -1.85 2.67
CA TRP A 354 -25.94 -2.15 1.89
C TRP A 354 -26.32 -2.71 0.53
N ALA A 355 -25.61 -2.28 -0.51
CA ALA A 355 -25.76 -2.78 -1.87
C ALA A 355 -24.43 -2.62 -2.59
N ALA A 356 -24.09 -3.59 -3.45
CA ALA A 356 -22.97 -3.47 -4.37
C ALA A 356 -23.27 -2.40 -5.44
N ARG A 357 -22.29 -1.54 -5.72
CA ARG A 357 -22.40 -0.36 -6.59
C ARG A 357 -21.37 -0.39 -7.70
N GLU A 358 -20.21 -1.00 -7.47
CA GLU A 358 -19.16 -1.07 -8.49
C GLU A 358 -19.63 -1.89 -9.69
N THR A 359 -19.28 -1.40 -10.87
CA THR A 359 -19.50 -2.05 -12.16
C THR A 359 -18.42 -3.09 -12.43
N LEU A 360 -18.66 -3.99 -13.39
CA LEU A 360 -17.65 -4.96 -13.83
C LEU A 360 -16.37 -4.25 -14.31
N HIS A 361 -16.50 -3.15 -15.05
CA HIS A 361 -15.37 -2.38 -15.57
C HIS A 361 -14.53 -1.79 -14.44
N GLU A 362 -15.13 -1.21 -13.40
CA GLU A 362 -14.41 -0.68 -12.23
C GLU A 362 -13.69 -1.79 -11.44
N ILE A 363 -14.34 -2.95 -11.29
CA ILE A 363 -13.73 -4.14 -10.67
C ILE A 363 -12.51 -4.61 -11.48
N LEU A 364 -12.64 -4.71 -12.81
CA LEU A 364 -11.54 -5.10 -13.69
C LEU A 364 -10.41 -4.07 -13.70
N GLU A 365 -10.75 -2.78 -13.70
CA GLU A 365 -9.78 -1.68 -13.70
C GLU A 365 -8.96 -1.65 -12.41
N SER A 366 -9.59 -1.81 -11.25
CA SER A 366 -8.87 -1.90 -9.97
C SER A 366 -7.95 -3.11 -9.92
N ALA A 367 -8.43 -4.29 -10.33
CA ALA A 367 -7.62 -5.50 -10.42
C ALA A 367 -6.44 -5.32 -11.40
N TRP A 368 -6.69 -4.74 -12.57
CA TRP A 368 -5.65 -4.47 -13.58
C TRP A 368 -4.57 -3.54 -13.06
N HIS A 369 -4.96 -2.45 -12.40
CA HIS A 369 -4.01 -1.53 -11.79
C HIS A 369 -3.12 -2.21 -10.75
N TRP A 370 -3.70 -3.07 -9.90
CA TRP A 370 -2.93 -3.83 -8.92
C TRP A 370 -1.97 -4.82 -9.60
N HIS A 371 -2.44 -5.63 -10.55
CA HIS A 371 -1.59 -6.61 -11.25
C HIS A 371 -0.49 -5.97 -12.11
N ARG A 372 -0.70 -4.76 -12.66
CA ARG A 372 0.36 -4.00 -13.35
C ARG A 372 1.46 -3.52 -12.40
N LEU A 373 1.12 -3.18 -11.17
CA LEU A 373 2.08 -2.81 -10.13
C LEU A 373 2.74 -4.04 -9.51
N HIS A 374 2.01 -5.15 -9.42
CA HIS A 374 2.42 -6.41 -8.82
C HIS A 374 2.39 -7.56 -9.83
N PRO A 375 3.18 -7.50 -10.92
CA PRO A 375 3.13 -8.53 -11.96
C PRO A 375 3.52 -9.91 -11.42
N CYS A 376 4.31 -9.97 -10.36
CA CYS A 376 4.70 -11.22 -9.71
C CYS A 376 3.94 -11.48 -8.40
N GLY A 377 2.79 -10.83 -8.20
CA GLY A 377 2.08 -10.87 -6.92
C GLY A 377 2.87 -10.15 -5.82
N TYR A 378 2.79 -10.64 -4.58
CA TYR A 378 3.59 -10.15 -3.46
C TYR A 378 5.04 -10.68 -3.47
N ARG A 379 5.46 -11.37 -4.54
CA ARG A 379 6.85 -11.85 -4.64
C ARG A 379 7.82 -10.67 -4.66
N VAL A 380 8.92 -10.91 -3.97
CA VAL A 380 10.01 -9.96 -3.76
C VAL A 380 10.61 -9.44 -5.07
N VAL A 381 10.65 -8.12 -5.22
CA VAL A 381 11.44 -7.44 -6.25
C VAL A 381 12.93 -7.55 -5.90
N GLN A 382 13.71 -8.10 -6.83
CA GLN A 382 15.16 -8.16 -6.79
C GLN A 382 15.75 -7.88 -8.18
N GLU A 383 16.20 -6.65 -8.39
CA GLU A 383 16.74 -6.19 -9.67
C GLU A 383 17.74 -5.04 -9.51
N GLU A 384 18.47 -4.73 -10.58
CA GLU A 384 19.32 -3.53 -10.67
C GLU A 384 18.65 -2.49 -11.58
N ARG A 385 18.48 -1.27 -11.07
CA ARG A 385 18.00 -0.12 -11.84
C ARG A 385 19.11 0.91 -11.99
N PHE A 386 19.32 1.41 -13.21
CA PHE A 386 20.28 2.48 -13.44
C PHE A 386 19.63 3.83 -13.09
N ASN A 387 20.25 4.59 -12.18
CA ASN A 387 19.88 5.95 -11.85
C ASN A 387 20.69 6.93 -12.73
N PRO A 388 20.06 7.54 -13.76
CA PRO A 388 20.74 8.47 -14.64
C PRO A 388 21.12 9.77 -13.91
N PHE A 389 20.27 10.29 -13.03
CA PHE A 389 20.54 11.54 -12.30
C PHE A 389 21.81 11.48 -11.43
N TRP A 390 22.20 10.30 -10.99
CA TRP A 390 23.39 10.06 -10.18
C TRP A 390 24.46 9.20 -10.87
N ASN A 391 24.24 8.87 -12.15
CA ASN A 391 25.08 8.03 -13.00
C ASN A 391 25.59 6.75 -12.31
N ARG A 392 24.66 5.98 -11.71
CA ARG A 392 25.00 4.77 -10.92
C ARG A 392 23.90 3.72 -10.96
N TRP A 393 24.29 2.46 -10.76
CA TRP A 393 23.35 1.35 -10.56
C TRP A 393 22.89 1.29 -9.11
N VAL A 394 21.61 0.95 -8.91
CA VAL A 394 21.00 0.74 -7.60
C VAL A 394 20.39 -0.66 -7.56
N ASN A 395 20.78 -1.44 -6.55
CA ASN A 395 20.15 -2.71 -6.25
C ASN A 395 18.82 -2.47 -5.53
N VAL A 396 17.70 -2.79 -6.16
CA VAL A 396 16.38 -2.79 -5.51
C VAL A 396 16.13 -4.19 -4.96
N ALA A 397 16.07 -4.33 -3.64
CA ALA A 397 15.96 -5.61 -2.96
C ALA A 397 14.96 -5.55 -1.79
N ALA A 398 13.66 -5.57 -2.12
CA ALA A 398 12.56 -5.28 -1.19
C ALA A 398 12.54 -6.21 0.05
N HIS A 399 12.82 -7.51 -0.12
CA HIS A 399 12.85 -8.49 0.98
C HIS A 399 13.85 -8.19 2.09
N ARG A 400 14.87 -7.37 1.81
CA ARG A 400 15.87 -7.02 2.83
C ARG A 400 15.25 -6.18 3.95
N ALA A 401 14.08 -5.59 3.71
CA ALA A 401 13.35 -4.88 4.74
C ALA A 401 12.82 -5.80 5.84
N ASP A 402 12.46 -7.04 5.53
CA ASP A 402 11.87 -8.00 6.48
C ASP A 402 12.89 -8.67 7.40
N ARG A 403 14.19 -8.41 7.20
CA ARG A 403 15.24 -8.96 8.07
C ARG A 403 15.04 -8.43 9.50
N PRO A 404 14.93 -9.32 10.52
CA PRO A 404 14.77 -8.88 11.90
C PRO A 404 15.86 -7.92 12.33
N TRP A 405 15.48 -6.71 12.73
CA TRP A 405 16.38 -5.70 13.25
C TRP A 405 16.51 -5.85 14.78
N ARG A 406 17.75 -5.92 15.26
CA ARG A 406 18.07 -5.95 16.71
C ARG A 406 19.02 -4.81 17.12
N GLY A 407 19.26 -3.86 16.22
CA GLY A 407 20.06 -2.68 16.50
C GLY A 407 19.25 -1.61 17.20
N GLU A 408 19.86 -0.44 17.40
CA GLU A 408 19.16 0.73 17.91
C GLU A 408 18.01 1.12 16.97
N THR A 409 16.85 1.36 17.57
CA THR A 409 15.68 1.96 16.92
C THR A 409 15.58 3.40 17.40
N GLN A 410 15.18 4.29 16.51
CA GLN A 410 15.00 5.67 16.88
C GLN A 410 13.64 5.89 17.53
N SER A 411 13.61 6.68 18.60
CA SER A 411 12.33 7.18 19.12
C SER A 411 11.68 8.06 18.06
N MET A 412 10.44 7.74 17.71
CA MET A 412 9.57 8.55 16.86
C MET A 412 8.69 9.47 17.70
N GLU A 413 8.82 9.46 19.03
CA GLU A 413 8.12 10.41 19.91
C GLU A 413 8.56 11.82 19.52
N GLY A 414 7.57 12.67 19.20
CA GLY A 414 7.80 14.07 18.87
C GLY A 414 8.68 14.70 19.95
N SER A 415 9.78 15.33 19.55
CA SER A 415 10.56 16.13 20.47
C SER A 415 9.63 17.10 21.19
N ASP A 416 9.77 17.24 22.50
CA ASP A 416 9.02 18.16 23.37
C ASP A 416 8.99 19.63 22.85
N ASP A 417 9.78 19.95 21.81
CA ASP A 417 9.91 21.25 21.13
C ASP A 417 8.83 21.55 20.07
N MET A 418 8.01 20.57 19.64
CA MET A 418 7.06 20.76 18.52
C MET A 418 5.90 21.74 18.82
N ASP A 419 5.69 22.13 20.08
CA ASP A 419 4.71 23.15 20.48
C ASP A 419 5.39 24.48 20.93
N MET A 420 6.72 24.51 20.96
CA MET A 420 7.48 25.66 21.45
C MET A 420 7.65 26.70 20.35
N VAL A 421 6.81 27.75 20.35
CA VAL A 421 6.85 28.82 19.33
C VAL A 421 8.14 29.65 19.40
N TYR A 422 8.75 29.73 20.58
CA TYR A 422 10.00 30.44 20.83
C TYR A 422 10.79 29.73 21.92
N ASP A 423 12.06 29.45 21.64
CA ASP A 423 13.00 28.85 22.58
C ASP A 423 14.07 29.89 22.97
N PRO A 424 14.18 30.27 24.26
CA PRO A 424 15.21 31.21 24.71
C PRO A 424 16.65 30.68 24.58
N GLU A 425 16.86 29.37 24.47
CA GLU A 425 18.18 28.75 24.29
C GLU A 425 18.52 28.52 22.81
N CYS A 426 17.55 28.67 21.91
CA CYS A 426 17.76 28.51 20.48
C CYS A 426 18.55 29.68 19.88
N TYR A 427 19.73 29.41 19.33
CA TYR A 427 20.57 30.43 18.70
C TYR A 427 20.02 30.98 17.37
N LEU A 428 18.90 30.46 16.85
CA LEU A 428 18.24 30.94 15.63
C LEU A 428 16.96 31.75 15.91
N CYS A 429 16.43 31.72 17.14
CA CYS A 429 15.23 32.47 17.50
C CYS A 429 15.46 33.99 17.44
N PRO A 430 14.43 34.81 17.10
CA PRO A 430 14.54 36.26 17.04
C PRO A 430 15.00 36.86 18.38
N GLY A 431 15.95 37.80 18.34
CA GLY A 431 16.49 38.43 19.55
C GLY A 431 17.45 37.59 20.39
N ASN A 432 17.67 36.31 20.06
CA ASN A 432 18.64 35.46 20.76
C ASN A 432 20.07 35.70 20.27
N THR A 433 21.03 35.33 21.11
CA THR A 433 22.45 35.46 20.81
C THR A 433 22.97 34.19 20.13
N ARG A 434 23.69 34.35 19.03
CA ARG A 434 24.34 33.26 18.30
C ARG A 434 25.63 32.79 18.97
N THR A 435 26.18 31.69 18.47
CA THR A 435 27.45 31.13 18.97
C THR A 435 28.63 32.09 18.76
N SER A 436 28.57 32.93 17.72
CA SER A 436 29.53 34.01 17.48
C SER A 436 29.43 35.18 18.47
N GLY A 437 28.34 35.28 19.24
CA GLY A 437 28.06 36.41 20.14
C GLY A 437 27.19 37.51 19.52
N ASP A 438 26.86 37.40 18.24
CA ASP A 438 25.95 38.34 17.57
C ASP A 438 24.49 38.12 18.01
N VAL A 439 23.72 39.20 18.12
CA VAL A 439 22.29 39.14 18.46
C VAL A 439 21.47 39.09 17.18
N ASN A 440 20.56 38.12 17.10
CA ASN A 440 19.64 37.98 15.98
C ASN A 440 18.69 39.18 15.93
N PRO A 441 18.40 39.71 14.72
CA PRO A 441 17.36 40.73 14.58
C PRO A 441 15.99 40.19 15.03
N ASP A 442 15.07 41.09 15.35
CA ASP A 442 13.66 40.72 15.55
C ASP A 442 12.96 40.48 14.20
N TYR A 443 13.45 39.50 13.45
CA TYR A 443 12.97 39.17 12.11
C TYR A 443 11.54 38.62 12.17
N LYS A 444 10.72 38.95 11.16
CA LYS A 444 9.31 38.53 11.06
C LYS A 444 9.04 37.54 9.94
N ASP A 445 9.92 37.51 8.96
CA ASP A 445 9.89 36.64 7.78
C ASP A 445 11.25 35.93 7.64
N VAL A 446 11.49 35.31 6.49
CA VAL A 446 12.76 34.61 6.19
C VAL A 446 13.97 35.52 6.47
N TRP A 447 14.97 34.97 7.17
CA TRP A 447 16.18 35.70 7.54
C TRP A 447 17.43 34.91 7.17
N THR A 448 18.39 35.60 6.55
CA THR A 448 19.66 35.00 6.10
C THR A 448 20.85 35.67 6.77
N PHE A 449 21.85 34.88 7.13
CA PHE A 449 23.12 35.39 7.67
C PHE A 449 24.29 34.47 7.31
N GLU A 450 25.52 34.99 7.36
CA GLU A 450 26.73 34.19 7.16
C GLU A 450 26.90 33.19 8.30
N ASN A 451 27.22 31.93 7.98
CA ASN A 451 27.36 30.88 8.97
C ASN A 451 28.52 31.21 9.93
N ASP A 452 28.28 31.13 11.24
CA ASP A 452 29.30 31.37 12.28
C ASP A 452 30.51 30.40 12.17
N PHE A 453 30.31 29.23 11.57
CA PHE A 453 31.33 28.20 11.35
C PHE A 453 31.39 27.78 9.87
N PRO A 454 31.87 28.66 8.97
CA PRO A 454 31.82 28.39 7.53
C PRO A 454 32.83 27.32 7.12
N THR A 455 32.41 26.39 6.27
CA THR A 455 33.31 25.37 5.67
C THR A 455 34.01 25.88 4.41
N LEU A 456 33.49 26.97 3.82
CA LEU A 456 34.00 27.64 2.64
C LEU A 456 34.21 29.12 2.97
N VAL A 457 35.38 29.68 2.66
CA VAL A 457 35.68 31.09 2.87
C VAL A 457 36.38 31.67 1.65
N LEU A 458 35.89 32.79 1.11
CA LEU A 458 36.44 33.42 -0.10
C LEU A 458 37.90 33.88 0.09
N ASP A 459 38.19 34.44 1.27
CA ASP A 459 39.48 35.00 1.68
C ASP A 459 40.44 33.97 2.31
N ALA A 460 40.12 32.68 2.22
CA ALA A 460 40.99 31.62 2.73
C ALA A 460 42.37 31.67 2.05
N TYR A 461 43.43 31.49 2.84
CA TYR A 461 44.81 31.47 2.33
C TYR A 461 44.95 30.41 1.21
N GLN A 462 45.42 30.84 0.04
CA GLN A 462 45.60 29.94 -1.10
C GLN A 462 46.72 28.95 -0.82
N THR A 463 46.34 27.69 -0.68
CA THR A 463 47.21 26.53 -0.57
C THR A 463 46.98 25.68 -1.81
N GLN A 464 48.05 25.37 -2.51
CA GLN A 464 48.04 24.38 -3.58
C GLN A 464 49.34 23.59 -3.47
N ALA A 465 49.24 22.29 -3.30
CA ALA A 465 50.41 21.42 -3.27
C ALA A 465 50.15 20.17 -4.10
N GLN A 466 51.17 19.79 -4.88
CA GLN A 466 51.24 18.51 -5.56
C GLN A 466 52.42 17.74 -5.00
N LEU A 467 52.13 16.64 -4.30
CA LEU A 467 53.12 15.74 -3.74
C LEU A 467 52.95 14.37 -4.40
N GLY A 468 53.65 14.16 -5.52
CA GLY A 468 53.46 12.97 -6.35
C GLY A 468 52.02 12.88 -6.89
N PRO A 469 51.25 11.81 -6.57
CA PRO A 469 49.85 11.67 -6.99
C PRO A 469 48.86 12.45 -6.12
N TYR A 470 49.29 13.02 -4.98
CA TYR A 470 48.42 13.73 -4.06
C TYR A 470 48.32 15.21 -4.44
N LEU A 471 47.09 15.70 -4.53
CA LEU A 471 46.77 17.09 -4.80
C LEU A 471 46.04 17.68 -3.59
N SER A 472 46.36 18.92 -3.25
CA SER A 472 45.61 19.74 -2.31
C SER A 472 45.33 21.10 -2.94
N ARG A 473 44.18 21.68 -2.59
CA ARG A 473 43.76 23.03 -2.97
C ARG A 473 42.95 23.65 -1.84
N THR A 474 42.92 24.96 -1.75
CA THR A 474 42.03 25.67 -0.81
C THR A 474 40.57 25.47 -1.17
N SER A 475 39.76 25.19 -0.15
CA SER A 475 38.30 25.21 -0.25
C SER A 475 37.80 26.66 -0.14
N ARG A 476 37.28 27.22 -1.24
CA ARG A 476 36.82 28.61 -1.32
C ARG A 476 35.33 28.68 -1.63
N GLY A 477 34.67 29.69 -1.07
CA GLY A 477 33.23 29.91 -1.26
C GLY A 477 32.60 30.69 -0.11
N VAL A 478 31.28 30.64 -0.03
CA VAL A 478 30.47 31.30 1.01
C VAL A 478 29.52 30.27 1.65
N CYS A 479 29.34 30.35 2.96
CA CYS A 479 28.37 29.55 3.70
C CYS A 479 27.36 30.48 4.38
N GLU A 480 26.07 30.32 4.10
CA GLU A 480 24.98 31.06 4.77
C GLU A 480 23.98 30.10 5.42
N VAL A 481 23.29 30.60 6.44
CA VAL A 481 22.12 29.97 7.07
C VAL A 481 20.88 30.75 6.67
N VAL A 482 19.79 30.04 6.35
CA VAL A 482 18.50 30.59 5.93
C VAL A 482 17.44 30.15 6.94
N VAL A 483 17.02 31.05 7.81
CA VAL A 483 15.96 30.77 8.80
C VAL A 483 14.61 31.03 8.16
N TYR A 484 13.74 30.02 8.12
CA TYR A 484 12.50 30.07 7.33
C TYR A 484 11.35 30.83 8.00
N THR A 485 11.31 30.82 9.34
CA THR A 485 10.21 31.40 10.13
C THR A 485 10.71 31.78 11.51
N PRO A 486 10.15 32.83 12.16
CA PRO A 486 10.44 33.13 13.56
C PRO A 486 9.83 32.09 14.53
N ASN A 487 8.88 31.27 14.07
CA ASN A 487 8.22 30.26 14.88
C ASN A 487 9.07 28.98 14.94
N HIS A 488 9.61 28.68 16.11
CA HIS A 488 10.49 27.55 16.36
C HIS A 488 9.82 26.18 16.19
N ALA A 489 8.51 26.10 16.43
CA ALA A 489 7.72 24.87 16.34
C ALA A 489 7.31 24.47 14.92
N GLN A 490 7.44 25.38 13.95
CA GLN A 490 7.03 25.12 12.57
C GLN A 490 8.03 24.23 11.85
N ARG A 491 7.67 23.82 10.64
CA ARG A 491 8.49 23.13 9.62
C ARG A 491 7.94 23.50 8.24
N LEU A 492 8.70 23.26 7.16
CA LEU A 492 8.25 23.58 5.80
C LEU A 492 6.87 23.01 5.46
N SER A 493 6.58 21.76 5.85
CA SER A 493 5.28 21.10 5.67
C SER A 493 4.11 21.79 6.38
N THR A 494 4.37 22.46 7.51
CA THR A 494 3.36 23.13 8.35
C THR A 494 3.21 24.62 8.06
N LEU A 495 4.07 25.20 7.21
CA LEU A 495 3.96 26.61 6.84
C LEU A 495 2.67 26.86 6.04
N SER A 496 2.10 28.05 6.23
CA SER A 496 1.08 28.54 5.29
C SER A 496 1.67 28.63 3.88
N LEU A 497 0.83 28.47 2.84
CA LEU A 497 1.32 28.53 1.47
C LEU A 497 2.05 29.84 1.18
N ASP A 498 1.52 30.97 1.65
CA ASP A 498 2.12 32.28 1.40
C ASP A 498 3.48 32.44 2.12
N ALA A 499 3.61 31.89 3.34
CA ALA A 499 4.90 31.86 4.04
C ALA A 499 5.93 30.95 3.32
N PHE A 500 5.49 29.81 2.77
CA PHE A 500 6.38 28.94 1.99
C PHE A 500 6.78 29.61 0.66
N VAL A 501 5.88 30.35 0.01
CA VAL A 501 6.25 31.16 -1.17
C VAL A 501 7.37 32.14 -0.83
N GLN A 502 7.33 32.82 0.32
CA GLN A 502 8.42 33.69 0.76
C GLN A 502 9.75 32.94 0.92
N VAL A 503 9.73 31.67 1.36
CA VAL A 503 10.93 30.82 1.41
C VAL A 503 11.47 30.53 0.01
N ILE A 504 10.62 30.17 -0.95
CA ILE A 504 11.02 29.94 -2.35
C ILE A 504 11.60 31.22 -2.98
N ASP A 505 10.97 32.37 -2.72
CA ASP A 505 11.46 33.66 -3.22
C ASP A 505 12.80 34.05 -2.59
N ALA A 506 13.00 33.77 -1.30
CA ALA A 506 14.29 33.96 -0.64
C ALA A 506 15.38 33.04 -1.25
N TRP A 507 15.06 31.79 -1.57
CA TRP A 507 15.99 30.90 -2.29
C TRP A 507 16.36 31.45 -3.67
N ALA A 508 15.40 32.00 -4.40
CA ALA A 508 15.65 32.63 -5.69
C ALA A 508 16.56 33.86 -5.55
N GLU A 509 16.30 34.73 -4.57
CA GLU A 509 17.12 35.91 -4.27
C GLU A 509 18.56 35.53 -3.88
N ILE A 510 18.72 34.53 -3.02
CA ILE A 510 20.04 34.02 -2.62
C ILE A 510 20.82 33.50 -3.84
N TYR A 511 20.17 32.70 -4.69
CA TYR A 511 20.79 32.15 -5.88
C TYR A 511 21.24 33.26 -6.85
N ASP A 512 20.40 34.28 -7.08
CA ASP A 512 20.76 35.45 -7.91
C ASP A 512 21.90 36.27 -7.29
N ARG A 513 21.80 36.59 -5.99
CA ARG A 513 22.79 37.41 -5.27
C ARG A 513 24.15 36.73 -5.24
N LEU A 514 24.22 35.46 -4.85
CA LEU A 514 25.48 34.72 -4.78
C LEU A 514 26.02 34.37 -6.17
N GLY A 515 25.14 34.11 -7.15
CA GLY A 515 25.55 33.88 -8.55
C GLY A 515 26.19 35.10 -9.22
N LYS A 516 25.90 36.31 -8.72
CA LYS A 516 26.55 37.56 -9.16
C LYS A 516 27.92 37.81 -8.53
N VAL A 517 28.32 37.02 -7.53
CA VAL A 517 29.67 37.08 -6.96
C VAL A 517 30.65 36.44 -7.96
N PRO A 518 31.63 37.17 -8.52
CA PRO A 518 32.44 36.68 -9.65
C PRO A 518 33.18 35.36 -9.40
N GLU A 519 33.55 35.08 -8.15
CA GLU A 519 34.25 33.86 -7.76
C GLU A 519 33.32 32.65 -7.58
N ILE A 520 32.00 32.86 -7.43
CA ILE A 520 31.04 31.79 -7.17
C ILE A 520 30.53 31.21 -8.49
N VAL A 521 30.55 29.88 -8.57
CA VAL A 521 30.12 29.09 -9.73
C VAL A 521 28.84 28.31 -9.43
N TYR A 522 28.65 27.88 -8.18
CA TYR A 522 27.52 27.01 -7.83
C TYR A 522 26.98 27.29 -6.42
N PRO A 523 25.88 28.05 -6.29
CA PRO A 523 25.12 28.17 -5.04
C PRO A 523 24.27 26.92 -4.79
N LEU A 524 24.71 26.03 -3.88
CA LEU A 524 23.91 24.87 -3.45
C LEU A 524 23.03 25.27 -2.25
N ILE A 525 21.71 25.24 -2.45
CA ILE A 525 20.72 25.47 -1.38
C ILE A 525 20.20 24.11 -0.91
N PHE A 526 20.21 23.86 0.40
CA PHE A 526 19.78 22.60 0.98
C PHE A 526 19.22 22.76 2.40
N GLU A 527 18.48 21.76 2.86
CA GLU A 527 17.98 21.64 4.24
C GLU A 527 18.32 20.24 4.77
N ASN A 528 18.72 20.16 6.05
CA ASN A 528 18.73 18.91 6.80
C ASN A 528 17.65 18.99 7.89
N SER A 529 16.63 18.16 7.77
CA SER A 529 15.48 18.15 8.67
C SER A 529 15.55 16.94 9.61
N GLY A 530 15.63 17.20 10.91
CA GLY A 530 15.69 16.19 11.96
C GLY A 530 17.11 15.66 12.29
N THR A 531 17.25 15.14 13.51
CA THR A 531 18.54 14.69 14.08
C THR A 531 19.18 13.53 13.31
N VAL A 532 18.38 12.69 12.65
CA VAL A 532 18.87 11.58 11.79
C VAL A 532 19.74 12.07 10.65
N MET A 533 19.37 13.22 10.12
CA MET A 533 20.02 13.85 8.98
C MET A 533 21.15 14.78 9.43
N GLY A 534 21.55 14.70 10.70
CA GLY A 534 22.65 15.47 11.27
C GLY A 534 22.28 16.89 11.67
N ASN A 535 20.99 17.24 11.71
CA ASN A 535 20.56 18.54 12.22
C ASN A 535 20.68 18.57 13.76
N SER A 536 21.46 19.51 14.28
CA SER A 536 21.67 19.73 15.71
C SER A 536 20.81 20.85 16.30
N GLN A 537 20.00 21.54 15.48
CA GLN A 537 19.15 22.65 15.89
C GLN A 537 17.73 22.48 15.32
N PRO A 538 16.71 22.25 16.18
CA PRO A 538 15.34 21.99 15.73
C PRO A 538 14.68 23.16 14.98
N HIS A 539 15.10 24.41 15.22
CA HIS A 539 14.50 25.58 14.56
C HIS A 539 14.54 25.47 13.02
N PRO A 540 13.45 25.79 12.29
CA PRO A 540 13.38 25.61 10.84
C PRO A 540 14.39 26.46 10.06
N HIS A 541 15.35 25.81 9.45
CA HIS A 541 16.37 26.49 8.65
C HIS A 541 16.93 25.61 7.54
N GLY A 542 17.41 26.27 6.49
CA GLY A 542 18.28 25.70 5.47
C GLY A 542 19.68 26.28 5.53
N GLN A 543 20.51 25.83 4.61
CA GLN A 543 21.88 26.26 4.43
C GLN A 543 22.18 26.49 2.95
N VAL A 544 23.15 27.35 2.71
CA VAL A 544 23.63 27.67 1.37
C VAL A 544 25.13 27.51 1.34
N TYR A 545 25.62 26.57 0.54
CA TYR A 545 27.05 26.41 0.29
C TYR A 545 27.31 26.85 -1.14
N ALA A 546 27.85 28.06 -1.29
CA ALA A 546 28.19 28.62 -2.58
C ALA A 546 29.65 28.33 -2.91
N TYR A 547 29.86 27.46 -3.89
CA TYR A 547 31.17 26.97 -4.29
C TYR A 547 31.77 27.82 -5.40
N CYS A 548 33.10 28.00 -5.36
CA CYS A 548 33.86 28.58 -6.46
C CYS A 548 34.08 27.62 -7.64
N GLU A 549 33.61 26.38 -7.53
CA GLU A 549 33.73 25.35 -8.54
C GLU A 549 32.49 24.46 -8.53
N ILE A 550 32.31 23.66 -9.58
CA ILE A 550 31.20 22.70 -9.66
C ILE A 550 31.47 21.52 -8.72
N PRO A 551 30.54 21.18 -7.78
CA PRO A 551 30.72 20.06 -6.86
C PRO A 551 30.90 18.70 -7.54
N ASP A 552 31.87 17.91 -7.08
CA ASP A 552 32.31 16.68 -7.75
C ASP A 552 31.38 15.46 -7.54
N LEU A 553 30.64 15.38 -6.43
CA LEU A 553 29.91 14.15 -6.06
C LEU A 553 28.69 13.87 -6.93
N MET A 554 27.84 14.88 -7.15
CA MET A 554 26.56 14.74 -7.87
C MET A 554 26.49 15.69 -9.07
N VAL A 555 26.70 16.99 -8.83
CA VAL A 555 26.46 18.05 -9.82
C VAL A 555 27.28 17.82 -11.09
N LYS A 556 28.59 17.58 -10.96
CA LYS A 556 29.48 17.41 -12.10
C LYS A 556 29.16 16.17 -12.96
N PRO A 557 28.99 14.95 -12.41
CA PRO A 557 28.50 13.81 -13.19
C PRO A 557 27.14 14.03 -13.84
N GLN A 558 26.21 14.68 -13.15
CA GLN A 558 24.87 14.95 -13.64
C GLN A 558 24.91 15.92 -14.84
N LEU A 559 25.71 16.99 -14.75
CA LEU A 559 25.93 17.92 -15.87
C LEU A 559 26.48 17.22 -17.10
N ALA A 560 27.52 16.40 -16.94
CA ALA A 560 28.11 15.65 -18.05
C ALA A 560 27.09 14.72 -18.72
N MET A 561 26.19 14.11 -17.92
CA MET A 561 25.11 13.29 -18.48
C MET A 561 24.09 14.12 -19.24
N PHE A 562 23.63 15.24 -18.68
CA PHE A 562 22.65 16.12 -19.33
C PHE A 562 23.20 16.68 -20.65
N GLU A 563 24.44 17.13 -20.66
CA GLU A 563 25.15 17.58 -21.86
C GLU A 563 25.22 16.46 -22.89
N SER A 564 25.67 15.26 -22.50
CA SER A 564 25.75 14.11 -23.42
C SER A 564 24.38 13.72 -24.01
N HIS A 565 23.31 13.78 -23.22
CA HIS A 565 21.96 13.52 -23.71
C HIS A 565 21.49 14.59 -24.70
N ARG A 566 21.75 15.86 -24.40
CA ARG A 566 21.42 17.00 -25.28
C ARG A 566 22.19 16.91 -26.60
N GLU A 567 23.47 16.59 -26.56
CA GLU A 567 24.30 16.40 -27.76
C GLU A 567 23.77 15.27 -28.65
N LYS A 568 23.31 14.17 -28.06
CA LYS A 568 22.80 12.99 -28.81
C LYS A 568 21.40 13.20 -29.37
N THR A 569 20.53 13.87 -28.62
CA THR A 569 19.08 13.90 -28.93
C THR A 569 18.56 15.28 -29.33
N GLY A 570 19.31 16.34 -29.06
CA GLY A 570 18.87 17.73 -29.17
C GLY A 570 17.83 18.14 -28.11
N ARG A 571 17.53 17.30 -27.12
CA ARG A 571 16.47 17.52 -26.12
C ARG A 571 17.03 17.57 -24.69
N CYS A 572 16.28 18.19 -23.78
CA CYS A 572 16.59 18.16 -22.35
C CYS A 572 16.30 16.76 -21.77
N PHE A 573 17.26 16.21 -21.03
CA PHE A 573 17.13 14.91 -20.36
C PHE A 573 15.94 14.87 -19.40
N VAL A 574 15.82 15.86 -18.52
CA VAL A 574 14.78 15.89 -17.47
C VAL A 574 13.39 15.97 -18.10
N CYS A 575 13.22 16.77 -19.17
CA CYS A 575 11.95 16.82 -19.88
C CYS A 575 11.57 15.47 -20.51
N ASP A 576 12.54 14.73 -21.06
CA ASP A 576 12.30 13.39 -21.58
C ASP A 576 11.97 12.40 -20.45
N ALA A 577 12.67 12.46 -19.32
CA ALA A 577 12.41 11.64 -18.13
C ALA A 577 10.99 11.90 -17.56
N ASN A 578 10.58 13.16 -17.44
CA ASN A 578 9.25 13.53 -16.97
C ASN A 578 8.14 12.94 -17.84
N ARG A 579 8.30 12.93 -19.17
CA ARG A 579 7.33 12.31 -20.08
C ARG A 579 7.21 10.80 -19.85
N VAL A 580 8.33 10.12 -19.58
CA VAL A 580 8.33 8.69 -19.27
C VAL A 580 7.65 8.43 -17.93
N GLU A 581 7.97 9.19 -16.89
CA GLU A 581 7.36 9.03 -15.57
C GLU A 581 5.86 9.32 -15.58
N VAL A 582 5.40 10.35 -16.30
CA VAL A 582 3.98 10.63 -16.51
C VAL A 582 3.28 9.54 -17.32
N GLY A 583 3.95 9.02 -18.36
CA GLY A 583 3.40 7.92 -19.18
C GLY A 583 3.27 6.60 -18.43
N ASP A 584 4.20 6.29 -17.52
CA ASP A 584 4.12 5.14 -16.62
C ASP A 584 3.05 5.37 -15.53
N GLY A 585 3.08 6.54 -14.89
CA GLY A 585 2.11 6.97 -13.88
C GLY A 585 2.27 6.30 -12.51
N ARG A 586 2.90 5.12 -12.42
CA ARG A 586 3.01 4.34 -11.17
C ARG A 586 3.74 5.09 -10.05
N ARG A 587 4.71 5.94 -10.38
CA ARG A 587 5.55 6.66 -9.41
C ARG A 587 5.19 8.13 -9.20
N ILE A 588 4.19 8.65 -9.90
CA ILE A 588 3.76 10.05 -9.78
C ILE A 588 3.10 10.29 -8.43
N LEU A 589 3.56 11.28 -7.68
CA LEU A 589 2.98 11.72 -6.41
C LEU A 589 2.02 12.89 -6.63
N ILE A 590 2.45 13.89 -7.39
CA ILE A 590 1.65 15.05 -7.78
C ILE A 590 1.88 15.36 -9.26
N ASP A 591 0.82 15.78 -9.94
CA ASP A 591 0.82 16.23 -11.32
C ASP A 591 0.02 17.55 -11.43
N ARG A 592 0.61 18.64 -10.92
CA ARG A 592 -0.01 19.98 -10.84
C ARG A 592 0.16 20.74 -12.16
N PRO A 593 -0.52 21.88 -12.39
CA PRO A 593 -0.39 22.63 -13.65
C PRO A 593 1.06 22.93 -14.05
N HIS A 594 1.90 23.34 -13.10
CA HIS A 594 3.28 23.76 -13.35
C HIS A 594 4.33 22.82 -12.77
N VAL A 595 3.96 21.92 -11.87
CA VAL A 595 4.91 21.08 -11.11
C VAL A 595 4.55 19.61 -11.13
N LEU A 596 5.58 18.77 -11.23
CA LEU A 596 5.51 17.33 -11.14
C LEU A 596 6.37 16.86 -9.96
N ALA A 597 5.89 15.91 -9.17
CA ALA A 597 6.74 15.16 -8.24
C ALA A 597 6.51 13.67 -8.35
N TYR A 598 7.58 12.90 -8.19
CA TYR A 598 7.55 11.45 -8.31
C TYR A 598 8.68 10.82 -7.52
N VAL A 599 8.49 9.55 -7.13
CA VAL A 599 9.60 8.70 -6.67
C VAL A 599 10.41 8.31 -7.90
N PRO A 600 11.73 8.53 -7.96
CA PRO A 600 12.50 8.22 -9.17
C PRO A 600 12.51 6.72 -9.44
N PHE A 601 12.44 6.33 -10.73
CA PHE A 601 12.54 4.92 -11.18
C PHE A 601 13.63 4.12 -10.45
N ALA A 602 14.81 4.72 -10.28
CA ALA A 602 15.94 4.14 -9.57
C ALA A 602 16.27 4.91 -8.28
N ALA A 603 15.30 5.02 -7.38
CA ALA A 603 15.49 5.63 -6.05
C ALA A 603 16.65 4.98 -5.30
N GLN A 604 17.54 5.81 -4.78
CA GLN A 604 18.73 5.41 -4.04
C GLN A 604 18.40 5.05 -2.60
N PHE A 605 17.48 5.81 -2.02
CA PHE A 605 16.99 5.63 -0.67
C PHE A 605 15.48 5.33 -0.67
N PRO A 606 14.98 4.73 0.42
CA PRO A 606 13.60 4.22 0.49
C PRO A 606 12.52 5.21 0.09
N TYR A 607 12.66 6.48 0.48
CA TYR A 607 11.68 7.54 0.23
C TYR A 607 12.31 8.73 -0.50
N ASP A 608 13.10 8.45 -1.55
CA ASP A 608 13.56 9.51 -2.45
C ASP A 608 12.37 10.09 -3.22
N VAL A 609 12.34 11.42 -3.35
CA VAL A 609 11.38 12.14 -4.19
C VAL A 609 12.13 13.16 -5.04
N ILE A 610 11.73 13.28 -6.30
CA ILE A 610 12.14 14.36 -7.19
C ILE A 610 10.93 15.26 -7.42
N ILE A 611 11.13 16.57 -7.29
CA ILE A 611 10.15 17.60 -7.68
C ILE A 611 10.77 18.47 -8.77
N VAL A 612 10.02 18.70 -9.84
CA VAL A 612 10.50 19.41 -11.04
C VAL A 612 9.40 20.32 -11.60
N PRO A 613 9.77 21.50 -12.12
CA PRO A 613 8.90 22.24 -13.01
C PRO A 613 8.55 21.41 -14.26
N LYS A 614 7.36 21.59 -14.80
CA LYS A 614 6.95 20.98 -16.07
C LYS A 614 7.55 21.73 -17.26
N ALA A 615 7.50 23.06 -17.19
CA ALA A 615 8.21 23.91 -18.12
C ALA A 615 9.72 23.77 -17.92
N HIS A 616 10.49 23.85 -19.00
CA HIS A 616 11.94 23.79 -18.90
C HIS A 616 12.48 25.07 -18.25
N ALA A 617 12.97 24.94 -17.03
CA ALA A 617 13.56 26.03 -16.24
C ALA A 617 14.95 25.60 -15.74
N ALA A 618 15.98 26.41 -15.93
CA ALA A 618 17.34 26.10 -15.50
C ALA A 618 17.56 26.42 -14.02
N SER A 619 16.79 27.35 -13.47
CA SER A 619 16.81 27.79 -12.08
C SER A 619 15.46 28.37 -11.63
N LEU A 620 15.32 28.69 -10.34
CA LEU A 620 14.16 29.39 -9.80
C LEU A 620 13.94 30.77 -10.43
N LEU A 621 14.97 31.37 -11.02
CA LEU A 621 14.88 32.68 -11.69
C LEU A 621 14.08 32.63 -12.99
N ASP A 622 13.97 31.45 -13.60
CA ASP A 622 13.19 31.25 -14.83
C ASP A 622 11.69 31.05 -14.56
N LEU A 623 11.32 30.82 -13.29
CA LEU A 623 9.94 30.63 -12.87
C LEU A 623 9.29 31.96 -12.50
N ASP A 624 8.08 32.19 -12.98
CA ASP A 624 7.25 33.32 -12.56
C ASP A 624 6.61 33.13 -11.16
N GLY A 625 5.88 34.13 -10.69
CA GLY A 625 5.25 34.09 -9.36
C GLY A 625 4.16 33.02 -9.21
N GLU A 626 3.45 32.67 -10.29
CA GLU A 626 2.44 31.62 -10.28
C GLU A 626 3.12 30.24 -10.25
N GLU A 627 4.15 30.04 -11.07
CA GLU A 627 4.94 28.81 -11.12
C GLU A 627 5.65 28.54 -9.79
N ARG A 628 6.25 29.56 -9.16
CA ARG A 628 6.85 29.44 -7.81
C ARG A 628 5.82 29.11 -6.74
N ARG A 629 4.61 29.67 -6.85
CA ARG A 629 3.52 29.34 -5.91
C ARG A 629 3.04 27.91 -6.05
N ASP A 630 2.94 27.40 -7.28
CA ASP A 630 2.58 26.00 -7.53
C ASP A 630 3.71 25.04 -7.09
N LEU A 631 4.98 25.45 -7.20
CA LEU A 631 6.13 24.75 -6.63
C LEU A 631 6.10 24.70 -5.10
N ALA A 632 5.82 25.82 -4.43
CA ALA A 632 5.65 25.85 -2.98
C ALA A 632 4.50 24.95 -2.53
N ALA A 633 3.37 24.98 -3.23
CA ALA A 633 2.23 24.10 -2.94
C ALA A 633 2.60 22.62 -3.12
N GLY A 634 3.19 22.25 -4.26
CA GLY A 634 3.59 20.88 -4.54
C GLY A 634 4.63 20.34 -3.56
N LEU A 635 5.64 21.15 -3.21
CA LEU A 635 6.65 20.77 -2.23
C LEU A 635 6.03 20.59 -0.84
N ARG A 636 5.14 21.50 -0.41
CA ARG A 636 4.42 21.37 0.87
C ARG A 636 3.56 20.11 0.92
N ASP A 637 2.82 19.82 -0.14
CA ASP A 637 1.94 18.63 -0.21
C ASP A 637 2.76 17.33 -0.13
N VAL A 638 3.92 17.27 -0.80
CA VAL A 638 4.86 16.13 -0.72
C VAL A 638 5.44 15.99 0.69
N LEU A 639 5.92 17.08 1.29
CA LEU A 639 6.49 17.05 2.65
C LEU A 639 5.43 16.68 3.70
N GLY A 640 4.19 17.19 3.56
CA GLY A 640 3.06 16.80 4.40
C GLY A 640 2.68 15.33 4.22
N GLY A 641 2.76 14.80 2.99
CA GLY A 641 2.61 13.37 2.71
C GLY A 641 3.67 12.52 3.41
N LEU A 642 4.93 12.97 3.40
CA LEU A 642 6.01 12.32 4.13
C LEU A 642 5.79 12.36 5.64
N ASP A 643 5.37 13.50 6.21
CA ASP A 643 5.02 13.62 7.63
C ASP A 643 3.81 12.75 8.02
N GLY A 644 2.92 12.46 7.07
CA GLY A 644 1.83 11.50 7.24
C GLY A 644 2.27 10.04 7.30
N LEU A 645 3.55 9.75 6.98
CA LEU A 645 4.12 8.41 7.15
C LEU A 645 4.50 8.17 8.61
N PHE A 646 4.22 6.96 9.10
CA PHE A 646 4.69 6.46 10.40
C PHE A 646 4.24 7.24 11.65
N ALA A 647 3.21 8.09 11.51
CA ALA A 647 2.60 8.85 12.62
C ALA A 647 3.58 9.75 13.41
N ALA A 648 4.66 10.21 12.78
CA ALA A 648 5.60 11.17 13.37
C ALA A 648 6.23 12.07 12.30
N PRO A 649 6.73 13.26 12.66
CA PRO A 649 7.33 14.18 11.70
C PRO A 649 8.51 13.52 10.97
N TYR A 650 8.48 13.53 9.64
CA TYR A 650 9.44 12.81 8.82
C TYR A 650 10.78 13.55 8.77
N HIS A 651 11.88 12.81 8.67
CA HIS A 651 13.22 13.38 8.60
C HIS A 651 13.79 13.19 7.19
N TYR A 652 14.33 14.26 6.63
CA TYR A 652 14.79 14.28 5.24
C TYR A 652 15.95 15.27 5.05
N THR A 653 16.68 15.10 3.97
CA THR A 653 17.53 16.13 3.39
C THR A 653 16.88 16.58 2.08
N LEU A 654 16.76 17.88 1.92
CA LEU A 654 16.29 18.51 0.69
C LEU A 654 17.46 19.24 0.04
N ALA A 655 17.62 19.10 -1.27
CA ALA A 655 18.61 19.85 -2.04
C ALA A 655 18.00 20.40 -3.32
N LEU A 656 18.21 21.69 -3.56
CA LEU A 656 17.81 22.38 -4.78
C LEU A 656 18.96 22.36 -5.78
N MET A 657 18.76 21.64 -6.87
CA MET A 657 19.73 21.41 -7.93
C MET A 657 19.39 22.31 -9.11
N GLN A 658 20.29 23.23 -9.44
CA GLN A 658 20.07 24.27 -10.46
C GLN A 658 21.28 24.36 -11.39
N ALA A 659 21.16 25.12 -12.48
CA ALA A 659 22.29 25.37 -13.35
C ALA A 659 23.46 26.05 -12.59
N PRO A 660 24.72 25.81 -12.98
CA PRO A 660 25.82 26.66 -12.55
C PRO A 660 25.60 28.13 -12.97
N THR A 661 26.09 29.06 -12.16
CA THR A 661 25.96 30.51 -12.39
C THR A 661 27.09 31.09 -13.26
N ASP A 662 27.85 30.22 -13.94
CA ASP A 662 29.00 30.58 -14.78
C ASP A 662 28.63 31.11 -16.18
N GLY A 663 27.34 31.28 -16.45
CA GLY A 663 26.82 31.83 -17.71
C GLY A 663 26.82 30.86 -18.90
N VAL A 664 27.19 29.60 -18.71
CA VAL A 664 27.19 28.59 -19.78
C VAL A 664 25.87 27.84 -19.80
N ASP A 665 25.10 27.96 -20.89
CA ASP A 665 23.88 27.18 -21.11
C ASP A 665 24.19 25.71 -21.39
N ARG A 666 23.88 24.86 -20.42
CA ARG A 666 24.04 23.40 -20.51
C ARG A 666 22.72 22.67 -20.76
N GLY A 667 21.62 23.40 -20.98
CA GLY A 667 20.28 22.81 -21.08
C GLY A 667 19.87 22.11 -19.79
N TYR A 668 20.37 22.63 -18.66
CA TYR A 668 20.03 22.15 -17.33
C TYR A 668 18.56 22.44 -17.06
N HIS A 669 17.90 21.54 -16.36
CA HIS A 669 16.53 21.75 -15.91
C HIS A 669 16.52 21.52 -14.42
N MET A 670 16.22 22.52 -13.60
CA MET A 670 16.28 22.44 -12.15
C MET A 670 15.45 21.29 -11.57
N GLN A 671 15.91 20.73 -10.46
CA GLN A 671 15.17 19.73 -9.67
C GLN A 671 15.33 20.01 -8.18
N ILE A 672 14.32 19.66 -7.39
CA ILE A 672 14.44 19.51 -5.93
C ILE A 672 14.50 18.02 -5.62
N TYR A 673 15.55 17.59 -4.93
CA TYR A 673 15.68 16.24 -4.40
C TYR A 673 15.33 16.24 -2.93
N ILE A 674 14.47 15.31 -2.53
CA ILE A 674 14.21 14.97 -1.14
C ILE A 674 14.69 13.54 -0.95
N THR A 675 15.51 13.32 0.07
CA THR A 675 16.01 11.99 0.41
C THR A 675 15.91 11.75 1.91
N SER A 676 15.69 10.51 2.31
CA SER A 676 15.62 10.13 3.71
C SER A 676 16.36 8.83 3.97
N LEU A 677 16.98 8.75 5.15
CA LEU A 677 17.55 7.52 5.65
C LEU A 677 16.53 6.67 6.41
N LEU A 678 15.29 7.12 6.61
CA LEU A 678 14.26 6.29 7.22
C LEU A 678 13.74 5.26 6.20
N ARG A 679 13.47 4.04 6.68
CA ARG A 679 12.94 2.92 5.87
C ARG A 679 11.67 2.30 6.47
N GLY A 680 11.21 2.82 7.59
CA GLY A 680 10.11 2.31 8.41
C GLY A 680 10.01 3.09 9.72
N PRO A 681 8.97 2.86 10.53
CA PRO A 681 8.80 3.52 11.84
C PRO A 681 10.03 3.27 12.74
N GLY A 682 10.78 4.32 13.06
CA GLY A 682 11.99 4.25 13.89
C GLY A 682 13.16 3.45 13.29
N LEU A 683 13.07 3.01 12.03
CA LEU A 683 14.08 2.18 11.36
C LEU A 683 14.86 3.00 10.33
N ARG A 684 16.19 3.04 10.53
CA ARG A 684 17.13 3.72 9.62
C ARG A 684 17.79 2.75 8.64
N LYS A 685 17.98 3.20 7.40
CA LYS A 685 18.96 2.71 6.44
C LYS A 685 20.34 3.26 6.80
N HIS A 686 21.27 2.37 7.11
CA HIS A 686 22.67 2.71 7.32
C HIS A 686 23.42 2.61 5.99
N VAL A 687 24.07 3.70 5.57
CA VAL A 687 24.93 3.74 4.37
C VAL A 687 26.30 3.22 4.76
N VAL A 688 26.50 1.91 4.64
CA VAL A 688 27.73 1.22 5.10
C VAL A 688 28.07 0.07 4.17
N GLY A 689 29.28 -0.48 4.29
CA GLY A 689 29.67 -1.71 3.60
C GLY A 689 29.48 -1.62 2.09
N ALA A 690 28.49 -2.36 1.56
CA ALA A 690 28.17 -2.36 0.14
C ALA A 690 27.74 -0.99 -0.40
N ASP A 691 27.05 -0.16 0.39
CA ASP A 691 26.64 1.18 -0.06
C ASP A 691 27.84 2.14 -0.24
N ILE A 692 28.96 1.88 0.45
CA ILE A 692 30.19 2.69 0.36
C ILE A 692 31.18 2.11 -0.67
N PHE A 693 31.35 0.79 -0.67
CA PHE A 693 32.40 0.10 -1.43
C PHE A 693 31.89 -0.68 -2.65
N GLY A 694 30.58 -0.78 -2.84
CA GLY A 694 29.94 -1.51 -3.93
C GLY A 694 28.78 -0.73 -4.55
N ASN A 695 27.71 -1.44 -4.91
CA ASN A 695 26.49 -0.83 -5.43
C ASN A 695 25.54 -0.49 -4.27
N LEU A 696 24.92 0.69 -4.36
CA LEU A 696 23.92 1.14 -3.40
C LEU A 696 22.74 0.17 -3.38
N ILE A 697 22.23 -0.13 -2.18
CA ILE A 697 21.13 -1.08 -1.99
C ILE A 697 19.90 -0.35 -1.46
N ASN A 698 18.85 -0.21 -2.27
CA ASN A 698 17.55 0.25 -1.81
C ASN A 698 16.71 -0.95 -1.32
N PRO A 699 16.38 -1.04 -0.02
CA PRO A 699 15.58 -2.12 0.53
C PRO A 699 14.06 -1.94 0.29
N SER A 700 13.64 -0.90 -0.45
CA SER A 700 12.24 -0.64 -0.79
C SER A 700 12.06 -0.61 -2.30
N ASP A 701 10.91 -1.08 -2.77
CA ASP A 701 10.50 -0.93 -4.17
C ASP A 701 10.01 0.51 -4.41
N PRO A 702 10.63 1.28 -5.32
CA PRO A 702 10.20 2.64 -5.66
C PRO A 702 8.73 2.76 -6.06
N ASP A 703 8.16 1.75 -6.71
CA ASP A 703 6.75 1.77 -7.13
C ASP A 703 5.82 1.70 -5.91
N MET A 704 6.17 0.86 -4.93
CA MET A 704 5.46 0.74 -3.65
C MET A 704 5.64 1.97 -2.77
N THR A 705 6.87 2.51 -2.67
CA THR A 705 7.15 3.76 -1.96
C THR A 705 6.24 4.88 -2.46
N ALA A 706 6.09 5.02 -3.78
CA ALA A 706 5.26 6.08 -4.34
C ALA A 706 3.80 5.98 -3.90
N GLU A 707 3.27 4.75 -3.87
CA GLU A 707 1.90 4.51 -3.44
C GLU A 707 1.72 4.69 -1.92
N GLU A 708 2.70 4.30 -1.10
CA GLU A 708 2.70 4.59 0.35
C GLU A 708 2.63 6.09 0.62
N ILE A 709 3.44 6.90 -0.10
CA ILE A 709 3.41 8.36 0.02
C ILE A 709 2.06 8.92 -0.44
N ARG A 710 1.54 8.50 -1.61
CA ARG A 710 0.21 8.94 -2.08
C ARG A 710 -0.89 8.60 -1.09
N TRP A 711 -0.82 7.42 -0.48
CA TRP A 711 -1.78 7.02 0.54
C TRP A 711 -1.72 7.94 1.76
N ALA A 712 -0.53 8.31 2.22
CA ALA A 712 -0.36 9.24 3.34
C ALA A 712 -0.89 10.64 2.99
N MET A 713 -0.61 11.12 1.77
CA MET A 713 -1.17 12.40 1.27
C MET A 713 -2.71 12.41 1.30
N ARG A 714 -3.37 11.33 0.81
CA ARG A 714 -4.84 11.20 0.83
C ARG A 714 -5.43 11.18 2.24
N LYS A 715 -4.67 10.75 3.24
CA LYS A 715 -5.09 10.83 4.66
C LYS A 715 -5.03 12.24 5.20
N VAL A 716 -3.95 12.95 4.92
CA VAL A 716 -3.77 14.35 5.35
C VAL A 716 -4.85 15.25 4.75
N GLU A 717 -5.31 14.99 3.51
CA GLU A 717 -6.41 15.75 2.89
C GLU A 717 -7.80 15.52 3.54
N LYS A 718 -7.99 14.40 4.24
CA LYS A 718 -9.28 14.00 4.84
C LYS A 718 -9.39 14.34 6.34
N GLY A 719 -8.27 14.56 7.02
CA GLY A 719 -8.19 14.98 8.42
C GLY A 719 -8.16 16.49 8.53
#